data_AF-A0A482WP77-F1
#
_entry.id   AF-A0A482WP77-F1
#
_cell.length_a   1.000
_cell.length_b   1.000
_cell.length_c   1.000
_cell.angle_alpha   90.00
_cell.angle_beta   90.00
_cell.angle_gamma   90.00
#
_symmetry.space_group_name_H-M   'P 1'
#
loop_
_entity.id
_entity.type
_entity.pdbx_description
1 polymer ?
#
loop_
_entity_poly.entity_id
_entity_poly.type
_entity_poly.pdbx_seq_one_letter_code
_entity_poly.pdbx_strand_id
1 'polypeptide(L)'
;MTEIRYTRNLFLRCMNIIYLFAFTSLYVQIPGLYGNNGILPARTQLLAKDGTTLAAKMHTKPTLLWLAPYIGLDTEYMMDVLALVGIFLSFTGFISQKFCCKPIFAALWSLYYSLYQVGQTFMWFQWDVLLLEAGFLSILISPLRYKPGTRKRPTPVAPSETVTFWLVRWLVFRVLFSSGIIKLISGCPSWWGLTAMNVHFESMVLPSPLAYYCHYLPTWFLKLNVVFANYVELFLTPLFFFPLQSVRTVNFYIQLFLQVCIIITGNFNFFNFLIIALLLSLLDDGFFNNNVKPGPSRNRKIFNYIITIAVYAAVSYVTTQLYTLKLQPGGIIDSKIAFNKKEFDNALGKAFPILVSLGLISLALTSLKALYNAITTPAASIAKVGSLVSTMFYVTAAFFIFSDSLVPFSSLHPAGNSTVLPQVRQFHSKVSHLHLTNAYGLFRRMTGVGGRPEVIIEGSDNLNGPWHEYQFLYKPGNVNNSLPFVAPHQPRLDWQMWFAALGTYHQNPWLMSLAYRLLNNQPEVLSLIDRAHNPFNARPPKYVRANLYHYHYVPWNQRASKTWWTREKVGEYFPVFSKDHPPLLDYLTNMNILSPRKSTVSPVIKGILDQLRAAFTKVDPCLLLWSILTAGCAIIIVQGPTASPSARPKK
;
A
#
# COMPACT_ATOMS: atom_id res chain seq x y z
N MET A 1 31.10 0.17 -9.83
CA MET A 1 29.64 0.09 -9.58
C MET A 1 29.00 1.14 -10.46
N THR A 2 27.82 0.83 -10.98
CA THR A 2 26.97 1.80 -11.67
C THR A 2 26.44 2.79 -10.64
N GLU A 3 26.39 4.07 -11.02
CA GLU A 3 25.84 5.13 -10.18
C GLU A 3 24.34 4.85 -9.96
N ILE A 4 23.76 5.29 -8.85
CA ILE A 4 22.32 5.08 -8.54
C ILE A 4 21.60 6.40 -8.25
N ARG A 5 22.22 7.52 -8.59
CA ARG A 5 21.75 8.85 -8.22
C ARG A 5 20.44 9.19 -8.93
N TYR A 6 20.34 8.91 -10.23
CA TYR A 6 19.12 9.13 -11.00
C TYR A 6 18.02 8.19 -10.53
N THR A 7 18.32 6.90 -10.38
CA THR A 7 17.36 5.91 -9.90
C THR A 7 16.84 6.26 -8.50
N ARG A 8 17.72 6.66 -7.58
CA ARG A 8 17.35 7.14 -6.24
C ARG A 8 16.48 8.39 -6.32
N ASN A 9 16.85 9.37 -7.14
CA ASN A 9 16.09 10.61 -7.27
C ASN A 9 14.68 10.34 -7.81
N LEU A 10 14.55 9.44 -8.79
CA LEU A 10 13.27 8.97 -9.32
C LEU A 10 12.46 8.27 -8.23
N PHE A 11 13.07 7.34 -7.49
CA PHE A 11 12.43 6.68 -6.34
C PHE A 11 11.85 7.68 -5.33
N LEU A 12 12.63 8.69 -4.92
CA LEU A 12 12.17 9.71 -3.99
C LEU A 12 11.01 10.55 -4.57
N ARG A 13 11.00 10.85 -5.88
CA ARG A 13 9.84 11.50 -6.52
C ARG A 13 8.61 10.60 -6.51
N CYS A 14 8.76 9.32 -6.84
CA CYS A 14 7.66 8.35 -6.77
C CYS A 14 7.10 8.24 -5.36
N MET A 15 7.94 8.23 -4.32
CA MET A 15 7.49 8.24 -2.92
C MET A 15 6.69 9.50 -2.58
N ASN A 16 7.08 10.66 -3.09
CA ASN A 16 6.28 11.89 -2.94
C ASN A 16 4.90 11.76 -3.62
N ILE A 17 4.83 11.19 -4.83
CA ILE A 17 3.55 10.93 -5.51
C ILE A 17 2.67 9.98 -4.67
N ILE A 18 3.25 8.94 -4.08
CA ILE A 18 2.51 7.98 -3.25
C ILE A 18 1.96 8.65 -1.98
N TYR A 19 2.77 9.47 -1.29
CA TYR A 19 2.28 10.27 -0.18
C TYR A 19 1.17 11.24 -0.59
N LEU A 20 1.31 11.88 -1.75
CA LEU A 20 0.32 12.79 -2.30
C LEU A 20 -1.03 12.07 -2.52
N PHE A 21 -1.02 10.87 -3.10
CA PHE A 21 -2.22 10.04 -3.24
C PHE A 21 -2.80 9.65 -1.88
N ALA A 22 -1.95 9.18 -0.94
CA ALA A 22 -2.40 8.74 0.37
C ALA A 22 -3.06 9.87 1.18
N PHE A 23 -2.43 11.05 1.25
CA PHE A 23 -2.99 12.21 1.96
C PHE A 23 -4.23 12.77 1.27
N THR A 24 -4.22 12.93 -0.05
CA THR A 24 -5.39 13.47 -0.78
C THR A 24 -6.59 12.53 -0.66
N SER A 25 -6.35 11.23 -0.82
CA SER A 25 -7.39 10.21 -0.66
C SER A 25 -7.99 10.20 0.74
N LEU A 26 -7.15 10.37 1.78
CA LEU A 26 -7.60 10.41 3.16
C LEU A 26 -8.37 11.70 3.46
N TYR A 27 -7.84 12.86 3.03
CA TYR A 27 -8.38 14.19 3.33
C TYR A 27 -9.87 14.32 3.01
N VAL A 28 -10.28 13.91 1.81
CA VAL A 28 -11.68 13.99 1.37
C VAL A 28 -12.63 13.08 2.17
N GLN A 29 -12.10 12.09 2.89
CA GLN A 29 -12.87 11.15 3.72
C GLN A 29 -12.82 11.47 5.22
N ILE A 30 -11.97 12.41 5.67
CA ILE A 30 -11.82 12.75 7.10
C ILE A 30 -13.15 13.09 7.76
N PRO A 31 -14.01 13.97 7.19
CA PRO A 31 -15.24 14.39 7.87
C PRO A 31 -16.18 13.21 8.16
N GLY A 32 -16.36 12.33 7.17
CA GLY A 32 -17.26 11.18 7.29
C GLY A 32 -16.71 10.05 8.12
N LEU A 33 -15.39 9.80 8.09
CA LEU A 33 -14.79 8.68 8.83
C LEU A 33 -14.46 9.08 10.27
N TYR A 34 -13.85 10.25 10.45
CA TYR A 34 -13.15 10.63 11.68
C TYR A 34 -13.61 11.97 12.28
N GLY A 35 -14.40 12.73 11.53
CA GLY A 35 -14.99 13.97 12.02
C GLY A 35 -15.86 13.73 13.23
N ASN A 36 -16.29 14.81 13.87
CA ASN A 36 -17.08 14.73 15.10
C ASN A 36 -18.45 14.06 14.87
N ASN A 37 -19.00 14.22 13.67
CA ASN A 37 -20.21 13.56 13.20
C ASN A 37 -19.90 12.31 12.34
N GLY A 38 -18.64 11.92 12.22
CA GLY A 38 -18.21 10.76 11.44
C GLY A 38 -18.56 9.42 12.10
N ILE A 39 -18.25 8.35 11.37
CA ILE A 39 -18.47 6.96 11.80
C ILE A 39 -17.64 6.64 13.06
N LEU A 40 -16.34 6.93 13.06
CA LEU A 40 -15.45 6.71 14.21
C LEU A 40 -14.68 7.99 14.53
N PRO A 41 -15.28 8.93 15.29
CA PRO A 41 -14.64 10.20 15.60
C PRO A 41 -13.23 10.02 16.19
N ALA A 42 -12.21 10.62 15.57
CA ALA A 42 -10.81 10.40 15.99
C ALA A 42 -10.54 10.88 17.43
N ARG A 43 -11.36 11.79 17.95
CA ARG A 43 -11.27 12.26 19.34
C ARG A 43 -11.40 11.14 20.37
N THR A 44 -12.10 10.04 20.05
CA THR A 44 -12.25 8.89 20.97
C THR A 44 -10.92 8.18 21.20
N GLN A 45 -9.94 8.38 20.31
CA GLN A 45 -8.60 7.83 20.41
C GLN A 45 -7.63 8.72 21.21
N LEU A 46 -8.05 9.94 21.56
CA LEU A 46 -7.26 10.96 22.25
C LEU A 46 -7.89 11.35 23.59
N LEU A 47 -8.44 10.36 24.30
CA LEU A 47 -8.94 10.52 25.65
C LEU A 47 -7.76 10.41 26.63
N ALA A 48 -7.46 11.49 27.34
CA ALA A 48 -6.43 11.52 28.37
C ALA A 48 -6.98 12.19 29.63
N LYS A 49 -6.56 11.72 30.80
CA LYS A 49 -6.96 12.29 32.10
C LYS A 49 -6.51 13.76 32.20
N ASP A 50 -7.32 14.58 32.84
CA ASP A 50 -6.98 15.98 33.11
C ASP A 50 -5.68 16.08 33.91
N GLY A 51 -4.85 17.08 33.58
CA GLY A 51 -3.52 17.26 34.19
C GLY A 51 -2.38 16.40 33.63
N THR A 52 -2.65 15.50 32.66
CA THR A 52 -1.58 14.73 32.01
C THR A 52 -0.69 15.62 31.12
N THR A 53 0.63 15.52 31.31
CA THR A 53 1.60 16.30 30.52
C THR A 53 1.62 15.86 29.05
N LEU A 54 1.99 16.77 28.15
CA LEU A 54 2.14 16.46 26.72
C LEU A 54 3.13 15.30 26.48
N ALA A 55 4.22 15.26 27.24
CA ALA A 55 5.23 14.19 27.14
C ALA A 55 4.64 12.81 27.48
N ALA A 56 3.83 12.72 28.54
CA ALA A 56 3.16 11.47 28.90
C ALA A 56 2.16 11.04 27.82
N LYS A 57 1.38 11.99 27.27
CA LYS A 57 0.45 11.73 26.15
C LYS A 57 1.19 11.18 24.92
N MET A 58 2.29 11.84 24.52
CA MET A 58 3.12 11.41 23.38
C MET A 58 3.77 10.04 23.62
N HIS A 59 4.15 9.70 24.85
CA HIS A 59 4.68 8.38 25.18
C HIS A 59 3.62 7.28 25.07
N THR A 60 2.37 7.56 25.47
CA THR A 60 1.28 6.58 25.37
C THR A 60 0.79 6.37 23.94
N LYS A 61 0.61 7.45 23.19
CA LYS A 61 0.17 7.43 21.79
C LYS A 61 0.88 8.54 21.04
N PRO A 62 1.98 8.24 20.32
CA PRO A 62 2.79 9.26 19.65
C PRO A 62 2.05 9.81 18.43
N THR A 63 1.49 11.02 18.56
CA THR A 63 0.79 11.67 17.46
C THR A 63 0.81 13.19 17.58
N LEU A 64 1.01 13.87 16.46
CA LEU A 64 0.99 15.34 16.39
C LEU A 64 -0.40 15.92 16.71
N LEU A 65 -1.47 15.10 16.70
CA LEU A 65 -2.81 15.58 17.05
C LEU A 65 -2.93 16.08 18.50
N TRP A 66 -2.02 15.67 19.40
CA TRP A 66 -1.97 16.22 20.76
C TRP A 66 -1.64 17.72 20.80
N LEU A 67 -1.10 18.27 19.71
CA LEU A 67 -0.80 19.69 19.59
C LEU A 67 -2.03 20.54 19.25
N ALA A 68 -3.15 19.94 18.85
CA ALA A 68 -4.35 20.66 18.41
C ALA A 68 -4.81 21.75 19.39
N PRO A 69 -4.93 21.48 20.72
CA PRO A 69 -5.40 22.50 21.66
C PRO A 69 -4.45 23.70 21.78
N TYR A 70 -3.14 23.50 21.59
CA TYR A 70 -2.12 24.55 21.71
C TYR A 70 -2.15 25.56 20.56
N ILE A 71 -2.70 25.16 19.41
CA ILE A 71 -2.85 26.00 18.22
C ILE A 71 -4.32 26.40 17.98
N GLY A 72 -5.19 26.19 18.97
CA GLY A 72 -6.61 26.56 18.89
C GLY A 72 -7.39 25.73 17.86
N LEU A 73 -7.02 24.46 17.68
CA LEU A 73 -7.71 23.50 16.82
C LEU A 73 -8.36 22.38 17.64
N ASP A 74 -9.36 21.75 17.04
CA ASP A 74 -9.89 20.48 17.51
C ASP A 74 -9.23 19.31 16.75
N THR A 75 -9.55 18.08 17.17
CA THR A 75 -8.99 16.88 16.56
C THR A 75 -9.30 16.76 15.06
N GLU A 76 -10.50 17.13 14.62
CA GLU A 76 -10.91 17.00 13.22
C GLU A 76 -10.16 17.98 12.33
N TYR A 77 -10.14 19.26 12.68
CA TYR A 77 -9.41 20.27 11.90
C TYR A 77 -7.89 20.09 12.00
N MET A 78 -7.37 19.51 13.10
CA MET A 78 -5.96 19.13 13.14
C MET A 78 -5.66 18.00 12.15
N MET A 79 -6.55 17.02 11.95
CA MET A 79 -6.38 16.01 10.90
C MET A 79 -6.34 16.65 9.50
N ASP A 80 -7.21 17.62 9.24
CA ASP A 80 -7.20 18.39 7.99
C ASP A 80 -5.85 19.08 7.77
N VAL A 81 -5.36 19.80 8.79
CA VAL A 81 -4.08 20.51 8.71
C VAL A 81 -2.93 19.52 8.43
N LEU A 82 -2.87 18.40 9.15
CA LEU A 82 -1.82 17.39 8.91
C LEU A 82 -1.90 16.81 7.49
N ALA A 83 -3.10 16.54 6.99
CA ALA A 83 -3.31 16.03 5.64
C ALA A 83 -2.94 17.08 4.57
N LEU A 84 -3.39 18.32 4.70
CA LEU A 84 -3.10 19.42 3.77
C LEU A 84 -1.60 19.76 3.72
N VAL A 85 -0.93 19.80 4.88
CA VAL A 85 0.53 19.96 4.93
C VAL A 85 1.22 18.78 4.26
N GLY A 86 0.73 17.55 4.48
CA GLY A 86 1.20 16.36 3.78
C GLY A 86 1.06 16.45 2.26
N ILE A 87 -0.09 16.91 1.76
CA ILE A 87 -0.35 17.16 0.32
C ILE A 87 0.63 18.20 -0.22
N PHE A 88 0.81 19.32 0.49
CA PHE A 88 1.72 20.39 0.05
C PHE A 88 3.19 19.93 -0.01
N LEU A 89 3.69 19.29 1.05
CA LEU A 89 5.07 18.80 1.10
C LEU A 89 5.34 17.72 0.05
N SER A 90 4.39 16.81 -0.16
CA SER A 90 4.51 15.76 -1.16
C SER A 90 4.42 16.32 -2.59
N PHE A 91 3.52 17.27 -2.85
CA PHE A 91 3.43 17.91 -4.16
C PHE A 91 4.69 18.70 -4.51
N THR A 92 5.27 19.45 -3.56
CA THR A 92 6.53 20.18 -3.77
C THR A 92 7.72 19.25 -4.02
N GLY A 93 7.80 18.12 -3.30
CA GLY A 93 8.78 17.04 -3.56
C GLY A 93 8.58 16.35 -4.91
N PHE A 94 7.34 16.18 -5.36
CA PHE A 94 7.02 15.62 -6.67
C PHE A 94 7.54 16.51 -7.81
N ILE A 95 7.21 17.81 -7.78
CA ILE A 95 7.59 18.73 -8.87
C ILE A 95 9.07 19.13 -8.85
N SER A 96 9.72 19.11 -7.67
CA SER A 96 11.09 19.61 -7.51
C SER A 96 11.96 18.70 -6.66
N GLN A 97 13.05 18.21 -7.27
CA GLN A 97 14.03 17.36 -6.60
C GLN A 97 14.68 18.02 -5.37
N LYS A 98 14.65 19.35 -5.28
CA LYS A 98 15.20 20.10 -4.14
C LYS A 98 14.52 19.74 -2.82
N PHE A 99 13.23 19.43 -2.88
CA PHE A 99 12.41 19.07 -1.72
C PHE A 99 12.42 17.56 -1.42
N CYS A 100 13.09 16.75 -2.24
CA CYS A 100 13.33 15.33 -1.94
C CYS A 100 14.50 15.17 -0.93
N CYS A 101 14.37 15.73 0.27
CA CYS A 101 15.42 15.74 1.30
C CYS A 101 14.93 15.16 2.64
N LYS A 102 15.87 14.79 3.52
CA LYS A 102 15.56 14.12 4.80
C LYS A 102 14.52 14.83 5.65
N PRO A 103 14.58 16.16 5.86
CA PRO A 103 13.58 16.85 6.68
C PRO A 103 12.16 16.74 6.11
N ILE A 104 12.01 16.77 4.78
CA ILE A 104 10.70 16.67 4.13
C ILE A 104 10.15 15.25 4.28
N PHE A 105 10.97 14.21 4.04
CA PHE A 105 10.53 12.83 4.26
C PHE A 105 10.25 12.51 5.73
N ALA A 106 11.02 13.09 6.66
CA ALA A 106 10.76 12.97 8.08
C ALA A 106 9.43 13.62 8.46
N ALA A 107 9.15 14.82 7.94
CA ALA A 107 7.86 15.47 8.12
C ALA A 107 6.72 14.64 7.51
N LEU A 108 6.81 14.22 6.24
CA LEU A 108 5.80 13.38 5.59
C LEU A 108 5.50 12.10 6.38
N TRP A 109 6.54 11.41 6.85
CA TRP A 109 6.40 10.21 7.66
C TRP A 109 5.71 10.52 9.00
N SER A 110 6.14 11.56 9.72
CA SER A 110 5.55 11.95 11.01
C SER A 110 4.09 12.40 10.88
N LEU A 111 3.74 13.11 9.82
CA LEU A 111 2.37 13.52 9.51
C LEU A 111 1.48 12.28 9.26
N TYR A 112 1.93 11.37 8.40
CA TYR A 112 1.18 10.16 8.07
C TYR A 112 1.03 9.22 9.27
N TYR A 113 2.12 9.02 10.02
CA TYR A 113 2.14 8.23 11.25
C TYR A 113 1.16 8.78 12.30
N SER A 114 1.10 10.12 12.44
CA SER A 114 0.16 10.76 13.37
C SER A 114 -1.30 10.49 13.01
N LEU A 115 -1.65 10.51 11.71
CA LEU A 115 -2.98 10.17 11.22
C LEU A 115 -3.28 8.67 11.37
N TYR A 116 -2.30 7.80 11.08
CA TYR A 116 -2.42 6.35 11.26
C TYR A 116 -2.75 5.97 12.71
N GLN A 117 -2.11 6.61 13.69
CA GLN A 117 -2.30 6.31 15.11
C GLN A 117 -3.71 6.55 15.65
N VAL A 118 -4.47 7.45 15.02
CA VAL A 118 -5.87 7.75 15.38
C VAL A 118 -6.88 7.19 14.39
N GLY A 119 -6.40 6.62 13.28
CA GLY A 119 -7.20 6.21 12.13
C GLY A 119 -7.95 4.89 12.29
N GLN A 120 -7.76 4.18 13.41
CA GLN A 120 -8.53 2.98 13.79
C GLN A 120 -8.61 1.94 12.66
N THR A 121 -9.72 1.19 12.57
CA THR A 121 -9.93 0.16 11.54
C THR A 121 -9.76 0.68 10.12
N PHE A 122 -10.15 1.94 9.86
CA PHE A 122 -10.08 2.53 8.53
C PHE A 122 -8.64 2.88 8.08
N MET A 123 -7.60 2.86 8.93
CA MET A 123 -6.19 3.07 8.55
C MET A 123 -5.29 1.84 8.76
N TRP A 124 -5.81 0.73 9.30
CA TRP A 124 -5.01 -0.46 9.61
C TRP A 124 -4.93 -1.46 8.46
N PHE A 125 -4.56 -0.98 7.28
CA PHE A 125 -4.38 -1.83 6.10
C PHE A 125 -2.91 -2.06 5.73
N GLN A 126 -2.63 -3.07 4.90
CA GLN A 126 -1.26 -3.45 4.54
C GLN A 126 -0.51 -2.36 3.77
N TRP A 127 -1.19 -1.56 2.93
CA TRP A 127 -0.55 -0.45 2.22
C TRP A 127 -0.20 0.72 3.14
N ASP A 128 -0.97 0.92 4.22
CA ASP A 128 -0.70 1.98 5.19
C ASP A 128 0.59 1.68 5.97
N VAL A 129 0.75 0.44 6.46
CA VAL A 129 1.98 0.00 7.14
C VAL A 129 3.18 -0.12 6.17
N LEU A 130 2.96 -0.53 4.92
CA LEU A 130 4.01 -0.52 3.90
C LEU A 130 4.50 0.90 3.60
N LEU A 131 3.59 1.89 3.55
CA LEU A 131 3.95 3.28 3.34
C LEU A 131 4.74 3.84 4.53
N LEU A 132 4.41 3.45 5.77
CA LEU A 132 5.20 3.83 6.95
C LEU A 132 6.62 3.27 6.88
N GLU A 133 6.78 2.00 6.51
CA GLU A 133 8.10 1.36 6.39
C GLU A 133 8.91 1.94 5.22
N ALA A 134 8.32 2.05 4.02
CA ALA A 134 8.97 2.66 2.86
C ALA A 134 9.27 4.16 3.06
N GLY A 135 8.39 4.85 3.76
CA GLY A 135 8.53 6.24 4.17
C GLY A 135 9.73 6.45 5.09
N PHE A 136 9.88 5.61 6.10
CA PHE A 136 11.04 5.63 6.99
C PHE A 136 12.35 5.37 6.22
N LEU A 137 12.36 4.37 5.33
CA LEU A 137 13.52 4.12 4.46
C LEU A 137 13.86 5.34 3.58
N SER A 138 12.85 6.08 3.11
CA SER A 138 13.05 7.30 2.32
C SER A 138 13.77 8.41 3.12
N ILE A 139 13.61 8.46 4.44
CA ILE A 139 14.40 9.35 5.32
C ILE A 139 15.89 8.97 5.27
N LEU A 140 16.21 7.67 5.30
CA LEU A 140 17.60 7.20 5.26
C LEU A 140 18.25 7.43 3.89
N ILE A 141 17.47 7.29 2.81
CA ILE A 141 17.96 7.37 1.43
C ILE A 141 18.11 8.82 0.95
N SER A 142 17.20 9.70 1.36
CA SER A 142 17.19 11.08 0.88
C SER A 142 18.43 11.86 1.34
N PRO A 143 18.95 12.80 0.54
CA PRO A 143 20.07 13.64 0.94
C PRO A 143 19.64 14.65 2.03
N LEU A 144 20.56 15.03 2.92
CA LEU A 144 20.33 16.09 3.92
C LEU A 144 20.02 17.45 3.27
N ARG A 145 20.78 17.80 2.23
CA ARG A 145 20.55 18.98 1.39
C ARG A 145 20.73 18.59 -0.06
N TYR A 146 19.83 19.06 -0.92
CA TYR A 146 19.98 18.86 -2.35
C TYR A 146 21.17 19.68 -2.87
N LYS A 147 22.17 18.99 -3.43
CA LYS A 147 23.30 19.62 -4.14
C LYS A 147 23.15 19.35 -5.64
N PRO A 148 22.79 20.36 -6.47
CA PRO A 148 22.74 20.17 -7.91
C PRO A 148 24.16 19.86 -8.40
N GLY A 149 24.32 18.72 -9.06
CA GLY A 149 25.56 18.43 -9.78
C GLY A 149 25.48 19.07 -11.15
N THR A 150 26.56 19.65 -11.64
CA THR A 150 26.62 20.13 -13.03
C THR A 150 27.22 19.06 -13.92
N ARG A 151 26.97 19.10 -15.23
CA ARG A 151 27.57 18.18 -16.21
C ARG A 151 29.11 18.22 -16.19
N LYS A 152 29.71 19.34 -15.75
CA LYS A 152 31.17 19.53 -15.59
C LYS A 152 31.72 19.12 -14.22
N ARG A 153 30.89 19.09 -13.18
CA ARG A 153 31.23 18.63 -11.82
C ARG A 153 30.08 17.79 -11.26
N PRO A 154 30.01 16.49 -11.58
CA PRO A 154 29.06 15.60 -10.94
C PRO A 154 29.35 15.57 -9.43
N THR A 155 28.32 15.74 -8.60
CA THR A 155 28.47 15.52 -7.15
C THR A 155 28.80 14.04 -6.94
N PRO A 156 29.84 13.70 -6.16
CA PRO A 156 30.19 12.31 -5.88
C PRO A 156 28.99 11.57 -5.29
N VAL A 157 28.72 10.36 -5.78
CA VAL A 157 27.77 9.44 -5.14
C VAL A 157 28.29 9.12 -3.76
N ALA A 158 27.48 9.38 -2.71
CA ALA A 158 27.92 9.04 -1.36
C ALA A 158 28.02 7.51 -1.25
N PRO A 159 29.15 6.96 -0.73
CA PRO A 159 29.34 5.51 -0.64
C PRO A 159 28.21 4.78 0.11
N SER A 160 27.55 5.45 1.05
CA SER A 160 26.41 4.92 1.81
C SER A 160 25.14 4.71 1.01
N GLU A 161 24.96 5.35 -0.15
CA GLU A 161 23.71 5.31 -0.92
C GLU A 161 23.35 3.88 -1.34
N THR A 162 24.35 3.09 -1.74
CA THR A 162 24.14 1.70 -2.16
C THR A 162 23.64 0.79 -1.03
N VAL A 163 24.05 1.08 0.21
CA VAL A 163 23.61 0.36 1.40
C VAL A 163 22.17 0.73 1.74
N THR A 164 21.84 2.03 1.74
CA THR A 164 20.46 2.47 2.03
C THR A 164 19.45 1.99 0.98
N PHE A 165 19.84 1.95 -0.29
CA PHE A 165 18.96 1.47 -1.37
C PHE A 165 18.82 -0.06 -1.38
N TRP A 166 19.79 -0.78 -0.81
CA TRP A 166 19.67 -2.22 -0.57
C TRP A 166 18.51 -2.52 0.40
N LEU A 167 18.25 -1.66 1.39
CA LEU A 167 17.11 -1.84 2.31
C LEU A 167 15.76 -1.79 1.58
N VAL A 168 15.62 -0.93 0.57
CA VAL A 168 14.42 -0.88 -0.28
C VAL A 168 14.25 -2.19 -1.04
N ARG A 169 15.36 -2.73 -1.56
CA ARG A 169 15.37 -4.03 -2.25
C ARG A 169 14.96 -5.17 -1.31
N TRP A 170 15.46 -5.14 -0.08
CA TRP A 170 15.08 -6.09 0.96
C TRP A 170 13.60 -5.97 1.34
N LEU A 171 13.07 -4.76 1.44
CA LEU A 171 11.64 -4.52 1.69
C LEU A 171 10.76 -5.12 0.58
N VAL A 172 11.02 -4.79 -0.69
CA VAL A 172 10.19 -5.31 -1.79
C VAL A 172 10.31 -6.82 -1.96
N PHE A 173 11.50 -7.38 -1.70
CA PHE A 173 11.67 -8.84 -1.58
C PHE A 173 10.73 -9.42 -0.53
N ARG A 174 10.77 -8.90 0.72
CA ARG A 174 9.93 -9.40 1.81
C ARG A 174 8.45 -9.30 1.47
N VAL A 175 7.99 -8.18 0.94
CA VAL A 175 6.58 -7.97 0.63
C VAL A 175 6.09 -8.97 -0.41
N LEU A 176 6.81 -9.10 -1.54
CA LEU A 176 6.41 -9.99 -2.64
C LEU A 176 6.54 -11.47 -2.24
N PHE A 177 7.64 -11.86 -1.62
CA PHE A 177 7.85 -13.23 -1.17
C PHE A 177 6.82 -13.64 -0.12
N SER A 178 6.55 -12.79 0.87
CA SER A 178 5.55 -13.08 1.91
C SER A 178 4.13 -13.20 1.31
N SER A 179 3.79 -12.34 0.35
CA SER A 179 2.51 -12.38 -0.36
C SER A 179 2.34 -13.66 -1.18
N GLY A 180 3.40 -14.14 -1.82
CA GLY A 180 3.38 -15.42 -2.56
C GLY A 180 3.29 -16.63 -1.63
N ILE A 181 4.09 -16.66 -0.56
CA ILE A 181 4.25 -17.89 0.23
C ILE A 181 3.05 -18.15 1.12
N ILE A 182 2.41 -17.08 1.62
CA ILE A 182 1.27 -17.21 2.53
C ILE A 182 0.08 -17.89 1.86
N LYS A 183 -0.05 -17.77 0.52
CA LYS A 183 -1.06 -18.45 -0.29
C LYS A 183 -0.96 -19.98 -0.14
N LEU A 184 0.26 -20.51 -0.20
CA LEU A 184 0.52 -21.95 -0.04
C LEU A 184 0.49 -22.40 1.42
N ILE A 185 1.09 -21.62 2.34
CA ILE A 185 1.09 -21.89 3.79
C ILE A 185 -0.34 -21.94 4.36
N SER A 186 -1.28 -21.20 3.77
CA SER A 186 -2.69 -21.18 4.21
C SER A 186 -3.38 -22.54 4.20
N GLY A 187 -2.89 -23.48 3.39
CA GLY A 187 -3.55 -24.76 3.13
C GLY A 187 -4.85 -24.66 2.33
N CYS A 188 -5.19 -23.49 1.79
CA CYS A 188 -6.43 -23.23 1.06
C CYS A 188 -6.56 -24.14 -0.18
N PRO A 189 -7.67 -24.88 -0.33
CA PRO A 189 -7.87 -25.77 -1.47
C PRO A 189 -7.76 -25.07 -2.83
N SER A 190 -8.25 -23.84 -2.96
CA SER A 190 -8.20 -23.11 -4.24
C SER A 190 -6.78 -22.73 -4.66
N TRP A 191 -5.90 -22.38 -3.72
CA TRP A 191 -4.50 -22.11 -4.00
C TRP A 191 -3.75 -23.40 -4.37
N TRP A 192 -3.97 -24.48 -3.61
CA TRP A 192 -3.34 -25.79 -3.88
C TRP A 192 -3.87 -26.47 -5.14
N GLY A 193 -5.13 -26.21 -5.51
CA GLY A 193 -5.77 -26.69 -6.74
C GLY A 193 -5.50 -25.82 -7.97
N LEU A 194 -4.78 -24.70 -7.82
CA LEU A 194 -4.55 -23.68 -8.85
C LEU A 194 -5.82 -23.03 -9.41
N THR A 195 -6.96 -23.16 -8.73
CA THR A 195 -8.26 -22.60 -9.15
C THR A 195 -8.58 -21.27 -8.48
N ALA A 196 -7.67 -20.73 -7.67
CA ALA A 196 -7.86 -19.47 -6.97
C ALA A 196 -8.31 -18.33 -7.90
N MET A 197 -7.73 -18.22 -9.10
CA MET A 197 -8.10 -17.17 -10.05
C MET A 197 -9.51 -17.30 -10.63
N ASN A 198 -10.13 -18.47 -10.57
CA ASN A 198 -11.54 -18.64 -10.96
C ASN A 198 -12.48 -17.88 -10.02
N VAL A 199 -12.06 -17.64 -8.78
CA VAL A 199 -12.85 -16.94 -7.76
C VAL A 199 -12.36 -15.50 -7.57
N HIS A 200 -11.05 -15.28 -7.66
CA HIS A 200 -10.41 -14.00 -7.33
C HIS A 200 -11.04 -12.80 -8.05
N PHE A 201 -11.27 -12.91 -9.36
CA PHE A 201 -11.78 -11.79 -10.15
C PHE A 201 -13.17 -11.30 -9.72
N GLU A 202 -13.98 -12.18 -9.17
CA GLU A 202 -15.30 -11.87 -8.62
C GLU A 202 -15.22 -11.43 -7.15
N SER A 203 -14.37 -12.10 -6.36
CA SER A 203 -14.31 -11.90 -4.91
C SER A 203 -13.32 -10.83 -4.42
N MET A 204 -12.49 -10.26 -5.32
CA MET A 204 -11.58 -9.13 -5.05
C MET A 204 -12.28 -7.97 -4.35
N VAL A 205 -11.67 -7.29 -3.38
CA VAL A 205 -12.37 -6.25 -2.60
C VAL A 205 -13.11 -5.23 -3.48
N LEU A 206 -12.43 -4.64 -4.45
CA LEU A 206 -12.98 -3.68 -5.41
C LEU A 206 -12.51 -4.07 -6.82
N PRO A 207 -13.22 -4.97 -7.53
CA PRO A 207 -12.84 -5.35 -8.88
C PRO A 207 -12.99 -4.17 -9.85
N SER A 208 -12.18 -4.16 -10.89
CA SER A 208 -12.34 -3.21 -12.01
C SER A 208 -13.36 -3.76 -13.03
N PRO A 209 -13.78 -2.98 -14.05
CA PRO A 209 -14.60 -3.51 -15.14
C PRO A 209 -13.96 -4.70 -15.85
N LEU A 210 -12.62 -4.72 -15.96
CA LEU A 210 -11.89 -5.76 -16.66
C LEU A 210 -11.95 -7.12 -15.92
N ALA A 211 -12.14 -7.10 -14.61
CA ALA A 211 -12.23 -8.30 -13.79
C ALA A 211 -13.36 -9.23 -14.26
N TYR A 212 -14.50 -8.69 -14.68
CA TYR A 212 -15.61 -9.45 -15.24
C TYR A 212 -15.17 -10.31 -16.42
N TYR A 213 -14.45 -9.72 -17.37
CA TYR A 213 -13.95 -10.43 -18.55
C TYR A 213 -12.86 -11.44 -18.17
N CYS A 214 -11.96 -11.08 -17.25
CA CYS A 214 -10.93 -11.99 -16.78
C CYS A 214 -11.49 -13.20 -16.03
N HIS A 215 -12.60 -13.04 -15.31
CA HIS A 215 -13.28 -14.13 -14.61
C HIS A 215 -13.71 -15.26 -15.56
N TYR A 216 -14.13 -14.94 -16.78
CA TYR A 216 -14.58 -15.90 -17.78
C TYR A 216 -13.48 -16.44 -18.70
N LEU A 217 -12.21 -16.14 -18.42
CA LEU A 217 -11.10 -16.78 -19.15
C LEU A 217 -11.10 -18.31 -18.93
N PRO A 218 -10.61 -19.10 -19.89
CA PRO A 218 -10.57 -20.55 -19.76
C PRO A 218 -9.84 -21.00 -18.49
N THR A 219 -10.39 -21.99 -17.79
CA THR A 219 -9.84 -22.49 -16.51
C THR A 219 -8.36 -22.90 -16.62
N TRP A 220 -7.92 -23.48 -17.73
CA TRP A 220 -6.51 -23.84 -17.93
C TRP A 220 -5.60 -22.60 -17.90
N PHE A 221 -6.07 -21.49 -18.47
CA PHE A 221 -5.33 -20.22 -18.49
C PHE A 221 -5.37 -19.56 -17.10
N LEU A 222 -6.49 -19.62 -16.40
CA LEU A 222 -6.59 -19.15 -15.01
C LEU A 222 -5.68 -19.92 -14.05
N LYS A 223 -5.54 -21.24 -14.22
CA LYS A 223 -4.54 -22.04 -13.51
C LYS A 223 -3.11 -21.58 -13.82
N LEU A 224 -2.80 -21.31 -15.09
CA LEU A 224 -1.50 -20.79 -15.49
C LEU A 224 -1.22 -19.41 -14.87
N ASN A 225 -2.24 -18.55 -14.69
CA ASN A 225 -2.10 -17.28 -13.96
C ASN A 225 -1.70 -17.49 -12.49
N VAL A 226 -2.24 -18.52 -11.81
CA VAL A 226 -1.79 -18.86 -10.44
C VAL A 226 -0.33 -19.30 -10.45
N VAL A 227 0.07 -20.16 -11.40
CA VAL A 227 1.47 -20.60 -11.54
C VAL A 227 2.38 -19.40 -11.82
N PHE A 228 1.97 -18.50 -12.71
CA PHE A 228 2.73 -17.29 -13.04
C PHE A 228 2.87 -16.37 -11.83
N ALA A 229 1.80 -16.12 -11.07
CA ALA A 229 1.88 -15.32 -9.85
C ALA A 229 2.86 -15.94 -8.84
N ASN A 230 2.78 -17.26 -8.61
CA ASN A 230 3.73 -17.96 -7.74
C ASN A 230 5.16 -17.90 -8.28
N TYR A 231 5.35 -18.03 -9.60
CA TYR A 231 6.65 -17.92 -10.25
C TYR A 231 7.32 -16.57 -9.98
N VAL A 232 6.57 -15.50 -10.22
CA VAL A 232 7.04 -14.12 -10.07
C VAL A 232 7.26 -13.76 -8.59
N GLU A 233 6.36 -14.14 -7.70
CA GLU A 233 6.43 -13.75 -6.27
C GLU A 233 7.38 -14.65 -5.45
N LEU A 234 7.53 -15.93 -5.78
CA LEU A 234 8.33 -16.88 -4.98
C LEU A 234 9.69 -17.19 -5.58
N PHE A 235 9.76 -17.56 -6.86
CA PHE A 235 10.99 -18.09 -7.45
C PHE A 235 11.86 -16.99 -8.04
N LEU A 236 11.27 -15.92 -8.54
CA LEU A 236 12.03 -14.79 -9.08
C LEU A 236 12.51 -13.83 -7.98
N THR A 237 11.81 -13.67 -6.86
CA THR A 237 12.17 -12.69 -5.83
C THR A 237 13.57 -12.89 -5.22
N PRO A 238 14.10 -14.12 -5.00
CA PRO A 238 15.50 -14.30 -4.57
C PRO A 238 16.53 -13.74 -5.55
N LEU A 239 16.21 -13.67 -6.85
CA LEU A 239 17.09 -13.10 -7.88
C LEU A 239 17.26 -11.58 -7.76
N PHE A 240 16.53 -10.92 -6.86
CA PHE A 240 16.77 -9.51 -6.53
C PHE A 240 18.20 -9.29 -6.01
N PHE A 241 18.76 -10.29 -5.31
CA PHE A 241 20.11 -10.23 -4.77
C PHE A 241 21.18 -10.77 -5.74
N PHE A 242 20.79 -11.15 -6.95
CA PHE A 242 21.71 -11.66 -7.95
C PHE A 242 22.75 -10.59 -8.35
N PRO A 243 24.04 -10.93 -8.50
CA PRO A 243 25.10 -9.95 -8.73
C PRO A 243 25.06 -9.31 -10.13
N LEU A 244 24.50 -10.00 -11.13
CA LEU A 244 24.38 -9.47 -12.49
C LEU A 244 23.18 -8.53 -12.63
N GLN A 245 23.44 -7.31 -13.12
CA GLN A 245 22.41 -6.29 -13.33
C GLN A 245 21.36 -6.73 -14.36
N SER A 246 21.75 -7.42 -15.43
CA SER A 246 20.82 -7.91 -16.46
C SER A 246 19.74 -8.83 -15.88
N VAL A 247 20.11 -9.71 -14.95
CA VAL A 247 19.17 -10.59 -14.24
C VAL A 247 18.16 -9.76 -13.45
N ARG A 248 18.62 -8.74 -12.71
CA ARG A 248 17.74 -7.85 -11.93
C ARG A 248 16.83 -7.00 -12.82
N THR A 249 17.32 -6.49 -13.95
CA THR A 249 16.53 -5.70 -14.88
C THR A 249 15.42 -6.52 -15.55
N VAL A 250 15.69 -7.77 -15.96
CA VAL A 250 14.64 -8.66 -16.47
C VAL A 250 13.59 -8.91 -15.39
N ASN A 251 14.02 -9.11 -14.14
CA ASN A 251 13.11 -9.32 -13.01
C ASN A 251 12.22 -8.10 -12.77
N PHE A 252 12.81 -6.89 -12.81
CA PHE A 252 12.06 -5.64 -12.74
C PHE A 252 10.92 -5.59 -13.75
N TYR A 253 11.16 -5.95 -15.02
CA TYR A 253 10.11 -5.94 -16.05
C TYR A 253 9.02 -6.98 -15.81
N ILE A 254 9.39 -8.20 -15.40
CA ILE A 254 8.41 -9.26 -15.09
C ILE A 254 7.54 -8.86 -13.90
N GLN A 255 8.15 -8.31 -12.85
CA GLN A 255 7.43 -7.81 -11.67
C GLN A 255 6.53 -6.63 -12.03
N LEU A 256 7.03 -5.68 -12.82
CA LEU A 256 6.26 -4.55 -13.32
C LEU A 256 5.03 -5.01 -14.12
N PHE A 257 5.21 -6.00 -15.00
CA PHE A 257 4.11 -6.59 -15.75
C PHE A 257 3.02 -7.16 -14.82
N LEU A 258 3.41 -7.94 -13.79
CA LEU A 258 2.46 -8.43 -12.79
C LEU A 258 1.73 -7.28 -12.08
N GLN A 259 2.44 -6.23 -11.65
CA GLN A 259 1.81 -5.08 -10.98
C GLN A 259 0.82 -4.35 -11.89
N VAL A 260 1.13 -4.20 -13.18
CA VAL A 260 0.21 -3.61 -14.16
C VAL A 260 -1.02 -4.48 -14.33
N CYS A 261 -0.88 -5.80 -14.46
CA CYS A 261 -2.01 -6.73 -14.52
C CYS A 261 -2.92 -6.61 -13.28
N ILE A 262 -2.33 -6.46 -12.09
CA ILE A 262 -3.11 -6.28 -10.84
C ILE A 262 -3.86 -4.94 -10.87
N ILE A 263 -3.21 -3.85 -11.27
CA ILE A 263 -3.84 -2.51 -11.36
C ILE A 263 -5.05 -2.54 -12.31
N ILE A 264 -4.89 -3.10 -13.52
CA ILE A 264 -5.95 -3.07 -14.53
C ILE A 264 -7.12 -4.00 -14.20
N THR A 265 -6.93 -4.99 -13.33
CA THR A 265 -7.97 -5.95 -12.96
C THR A 265 -8.62 -5.65 -11.61
N GLY A 266 -7.94 -5.01 -10.67
CA GLY A 266 -8.49 -4.66 -9.37
C GLY A 266 -8.01 -3.30 -8.85
N ASN A 267 -8.89 -2.64 -8.10
CA ASN A 267 -8.58 -1.37 -7.48
C ASN A 267 -7.90 -1.62 -6.13
N PHE A 268 -6.57 -1.50 -6.07
CA PHE A 268 -5.78 -1.63 -4.84
C PHE A 268 -5.09 -0.30 -4.48
N ASN A 269 -5.83 0.81 -4.55
CA ASN A 269 -5.37 2.15 -4.16
C ASN A 269 -3.99 2.54 -4.73
N PHE A 270 -3.09 3.02 -3.87
CA PHE A 270 -1.71 3.36 -4.19
C PHE A 270 -0.74 2.18 -3.98
N PHE A 271 -1.21 1.00 -3.54
CA PHE A 271 -0.36 -0.14 -3.17
C PHE A 271 0.52 -0.62 -4.32
N ASN A 272 -0.04 -0.90 -5.50
CA ASN A 272 0.75 -1.37 -6.63
C ASN A 272 1.72 -0.30 -7.13
N PHE A 273 1.34 0.98 -7.10
CA PHE A 273 2.25 2.09 -7.43
C PHE A 273 3.42 2.17 -6.44
N LEU A 274 3.17 1.89 -5.15
CA LEU A 274 4.20 1.77 -4.13
C LEU A 274 5.13 0.59 -4.39
N ILE A 275 4.61 -0.58 -4.76
CA ILE A 275 5.46 -1.71 -5.18
C ILE A 275 6.33 -1.34 -6.39
N ILE A 276 5.75 -0.71 -7.42
CA ILE A 276 6.48 -0.25 -8.61
C ILE A 276 7.61 0.72 -8.24
N ALA A 277 7.35 1.67 -7.33
CA ALA A 277 8.38 2.57 -6.83
C ALA A 277 9.51 1.78 -6.13
N LEU A 278 9.18 0.83 -5.26
CA LEU A 278 10.17 0.00 -4.56
C LEU A 278 10.98 -0.88 -5.54
N LEU A 279 10.38 -1.36 -6.63
CA LEU A 279 11.05 -2.14 -7.68
C LEU A 279 12.17 -1.36 -8.38
N LEU A 280 12.17 -0.02 -8.34
CA LEU A 280 13.30 0.79 -8.81
C LEU A 280 14.62 0.44 -8.10
N SER A 281 14.55 -0.19 -6.92
CA SER A 281 15.73 -0.72 -6.21
C SER A 281 16.50 -1.82 -6.96
N LEU A 282 15.90 -2.39 -8.01
CA LEU A 282 16.54 -3.36 -8.92
C LEU A 282 17.31 -2.69 -10.06
N LEU A 283 17.09 -1.40 -10.30
CA LEU A 283 17.69 -0.63 -11.39
C LEU A 283 18.90 0.19 -10.91
N ASP A 284 19.71 0.64 -11.87
CA ASP A 284 20.84 1.56 -11.67
C ASP A 284 20.81 2.67 -12.72
N ASP A 285 21.69 3.68 -12.61
CA ASP A 285 21.71 4.81 -13.55
C ASP A 285 22.13 4.40 -14.97
N GLY A 286 22.81 3.25 -15.11
CA GLY A 286 23.19 2.69 -16.40
C GLY A 286 21.98 2.25 -17.22
N PHE A 287 20.85 1.94 -16.56
CA PHE A 287 19.57 1.66 -17.22
C PHE A 287 19.02 2.88 -17.99
N PHE A 288 19.17 4.08 -17.42
CA PHE A 288 18.61 5.31 -18.00
C PHE A 288 19.57 6.02 -18.95
N ASN A 289 20.88 5.77 -18.84
CA ASN A 289 21.88 6.59 -19.52
C ASN A 289 22.98 5.73 -20.17
N ASN A 290 22.81 5.42 -21.45
CA ASN A 290 23.77 4.66 -22.27
C ASN A 290 25.13 5.37 -22.45
N ASN A 291 25.24 6.66 -22.09
CA ASN A 291 26.39 7.51 -22.44
C ASN A 291 27.40 7.74 -21.31
N VAL A 292 27.22 7.14 -20.11
CA VAL A 292 28.02 7.52 -18.93
C VAL A 292 29.35 6.77 -18.81
N LYS A 293 29.50 5.60 -19.45
CA LYS A 293 30.78 4.84 -19.49
C LYS A 293 30.91 4.07 -20.81
N PRO A 294 32.15 3.82 -21.31
CA PRO A 294 32.35 2.84 -22.37
C PRO A 294 31.73 1.52 -21.90
N GLY A 295 30.76 1.04 -22.67
CA GLY A 295 30.03 -0.18 -22.31
C GLY A 295 30.98 -1.36 -22.16
N PRO A 296 30.58 -2.40 -21.40
CA PRO A 296 31.38 -3.62 -21.33
C PRO A 296 31.68 -4.13 -22.75
N SER A 297 32.85 -4.73 -22.93
CA SER A 297 33.25 -5.33 -24.22
C SER A 297 32.14 -6.23 -24.76
N ARG A 298 32.03 -6.32 -26.09
CA ARG A 298 30.99 -7.12 -26.76
C ARG A 298 30.89 -8.53 -26.15
N ASN A 299 32.04 -9.17 -25.89
CA ASN A 299 32.13 -10.49 -25.29
C ASN A 299 31.53 -10.54 -23.87
N ARG A 300 31.78 -9.52 -23.04
CA ARG A 300 31.20 -9.44 -21.70
C ARG A 300 29.69 -9.19 -21.72
N LYS A 301 29.17 -8.44 -22.70
CA LYS A 301 27.72 -8.29 -22.90
C LYS A 301 27.07 -9.63 -23.27
N ILE A 302 27.64 -10.32 -24.26
CA ILE A 302 27.15 -11.65 -24.69
C ILE A 302 27.18 -12.63 -23.51
N PHE A 303 28.29 -12.69 -22.78
CA PHE A 303 28.43 -13.52 -21.60
C PHE A 303 27.36 -13.23 -20.53
N ASN A 304 27.11 -11.95 -20.22
CA ASN A 304 26.04 -11.56 -19.30
C ASN A 304 24.65 -12.00 -19.80
N TYR A 305 24.37 -11.90 -21.10
CA TYR A 305 23.11 -12.37 -21.67
C TYR A 305 22.97 -13.88 -21.57
N ILE A 306 24.01 -14.65 -21.89
CA ILE A 306 24.02 -16.11 -21.76
C ILE A 306 23.72 -16.52 -20.32
N ILE A 307 24.40 -15.93 -19.34
CA ILE A 307 24.12 -16.24 -17.92
C ILE A 307 22.68 -15.86 -17.57
N THR A 308 22.21 -14.71 -18.03
CA THR A 308 20.83 -14.27 -17.75
C THR A 308 19.83 -15.28 -18.28
N ILE A 309 19.96 -15.68 -19.55
CA ILE A 309 19.11 -16.70 -20.16
C ILE A 309 19.21 -18.02 -19.40
N ALA A 310 20.42 -18.47 -19.05
CA ALA A 310 20.62 -19.72 -18.32
C ALA A 310 19.95 -19.70 -16.93
N VAL A 311 20.03 -18.59 -16.20
CA VAL A 311 19.38 -18.43 -14.88
C VAL A 311 17.85 -18.51 -15.03
N TYR A 312 17.26 -17.75 -15.96
CA TYR A 312 15.81 -17.79 -16.16
C TYR A 312 15.33 -19.13 -16.72
N ALA A 313 16.11 -19.78 -17.60
CA ALA A 313 15.81 -21.12 -18.08
C ALA A 313 15.83 -22.14 -16.94
N ALA A 314 16.82 -22.08 -16.05
CA ALA A 314 16.90 -22.97 -14.89
C ALA A 314 15.71 -22.78 -13.93
N VAL A 315 15.37 -21.53 -13.57
CA VAL A 315 14.24 -21.25 -12.67
C VAL A 315 12.91 -21.64 -13.33
N SER A 316 12.76 -21.39 -14.63
CA SER A 316 11.57 -21.79 -15.39
C SER A 316 11.45 -23.31 -15.48
N TYR A 317 12.55 -24.03 -15.71
CA TYR A 317 12.58 -25.49 -15.73
C TYR A 317 12.20 -26.07 -14.37
N VAL A 318 12.75 -25.55 -13.27
CA VAL A 318 12.33 -25.98 -11.92
C VAL A 318 10.83 -25.73 -11.71
N THR A 319 10.31 -24.60 -12.18
CA THR A 319 8.89 -24.27 -12.06
C THR A 319 8.01 -25.21 -12.89
N THR A 320 8.41 -25.58 -14.10
CA THR A 320 7.64 -26.52 -14.94
C THR A 320 7.58 -27.90 -14.29
N GLN A 321 8.64 -28.33 -13.60
CA GLN A 321 8.64 -29.56 -12.82
C GLN A 321 7.73 -29.47 -11.59
N LEU A 322 7.84 -28.40 -10.80
CA LEU A 322 7.05 -28.20 -9.58
C LEU A 322 5.53 -28.08 -9.84
N TYR A 323 5.14 -27.62 -11.02
CA TYR A 323 3.74 -27.41 -11.41
C TYR A 323 3.26 -28.32 -12.56
N THR A 324 4.05 -29.34 -12.92
CA THR A 324 3.73 -30.36 -13.94
C THR A 324 3.09 -29.74 -15.20
N LEU A 325 3.74 -28.74 -15.79
CA LEU A 325 3.18 -28.04 -16.95
C LEU A 325 3.27 -28.93 -18.20
N LYS A 326 2.13 -29.41 -18.69
CA LYS A 326 2.03 -30.30 -19.85
C LYS A 326 1.16 -29.69 -20.94
N LEU A 327 1.70 -29.56 -22.15
CA LEU A 327 0.95 -29.12 -23.31
C LEU A 327 0.18 -30.31 -23.90
N GLN A 328 -1.14 -30.21 -23.93
CA GLN A 328 -2.02 -31.19 -24.56
C GLN A 328 -2.27 -30.84 -26.04
N PRO A 329 -2.63 -31.83 -26.89
CA PRO A 329 -3.11 -31.57 -28.24
C PRO A 329 -4.28 -30.57 -28.21
N GLY A 330 -4.20 -29.49 -29.00
CA GLY A 330 -5.17 -28.39 -28.99
C GLY A 330 -4.75 -27.14 -28.20
N GLY A 331 -3.51 -27.08 -27.69
CA GLY A 331 -2.94 -25.87 -27.09
C GLY A 331 -3.31 -25.62 -25.63
N ILE A 332 -3.97 -26.58 -24.99
CA ILE A 332 -4.35 -26.52 -23.57
C ILE A 332 -3.14 -26.89 -22.70
N ILE A 333 -2.84 -26.07 -21.70
CA ILE A 333 -1.77 -26.34 -20.73
C ILE A 333 -2.39 -26.91 -19.46
N ASP A 334 -2.14 -28.18 -19.18
CA ASP A 334 -2.49 -28.77 -17.89
C ASP A 334 -1.45 -28.36 -16.84
N SER A 335 -1.93 -27.99 -15.65
CA SER A 335 -1.12 -27.44 -14.55
C SER A 335 -1.55 -28.09 -13.24
N LYS A 336 -0.60 -28.68 -12.51
CA LYS A 336 -0.84 -29.34 -11.22
C LYS A 336 0.40 -29.29 -10.33
N ILE A 337 0.21 -28.94 -9.06
CA ILE A 337 1.28 -28.99 -8.06
C ILE A 337 1.82 -30.43 -7.93
N ALA A 338 3.12 -30.60 -8.13
CA ALA A 338 3.82 -31.89 -8.15
C ALA A 338 4.30 -32.36 -6.77
N PHE A 339 4.17 -31.51 -5.74
CA PHE A 339 4.64 -31.77 -4.39
C PHE A 339 3.47 -31.79 -3.38
N ASN A 340 3.64 -32.49 -2.27
CA ASN A 340 2.67 -32.50 -1.18
C ASN A 340 2.97 -31.43 -0.11
N LYS A 341 2.04 -31.25 0.84
CA LYS A 341 2.16 -30.24 1.91
C LYS A 341 3.40 -30.46 2.80
N LYS A 342 3.79 -31.72 3.06
CA LYS A 342 4.94 -32.05 3.91
C LYS A 342 6.27 -31.77 3.21
N GLU A 343 6.36 -32.09 1.92
CA GLU A 343 7.51 -31.73 1.08
C GLU A 343 7.67 -30.22 0.98
N PHE A 344 6.58 -29.49 0.78
CA PHE A 344 6.57 -28.03 0.78
C PHE A 344 7.06 -27.46 2.11
N ASP A 345 6.54 -27.94 3.24
CA ASP A 345 6.94 -27.50 4.58
C ASP A 345 8.43 -27.75 4.84
N ASN A 346 8.94 -28.93 4.50
CA ASN A 346 10.36 -29.25 4.62
C ASN A 346 11.25 -28.38 3.70
N ALA A 347 10.84 -28.18 2.45
CA ALA A 347 11.55 -27.31 1.52
C ALA A 347 11.57 -25.86 2.00
N LEU A 348 10.45 -25.38 2.54
CA LEU A 348 10.31 -24.04 3.10
C LEU A 348 11.19 -23.86 4.34
N GLY A 349 11.22 -24.87 5.23
CA GLY A 349 12.09 -24.89 6.41
C GLY A 349 13.57 -24.76 6.06
N LYS A 350 14.01 -25.32 4.93
CA LYS A 350 15.37 -25.16 4.41
C LYS A 350 15.57 -23.82 3.68
N ALA A 351 14.55 -23.35 2.97
CA ALA A 351 14.63 -22.11 2.18
C ALA A 351 14.78 -20.87 3.07
N PHE A 352 14.09 -20.78 4.21
CA PHE A 352 14.15 -19.60 5.08
C PHE A 352 15.57 -19.25 5.54
N PRO A 353 16.35 -20.17 6.17
CA PRO A 353 17.74 -19.90 6.52
C PRO A 353 18.61 -19.50 5.32
N ILE A 354 18.38 -20.12 4.15
CA ILE A 354 19.11 -19.80 2.91
C ILE A 354 18.81 -18.37 2.45
N LEU A 355 17.54 -17.96 2.44
CA LEU A 355 17.12 -16.62 2.01
C LEU A 355 17.63 -15.53 2.98
N VAL A 356 17.57 -15.79 4.29
CA VAL A 356 18.14 -14.89 5.30
C VAL A 356 19.66 -14.76 5.12
N SER A 357 20.35 -15.87 4.90
CA SER A 357 21.81 -15.89 4.65
C SER A 357 22.17 -15.17 3.35
N LEU A 358 21.41 -15.37 2.28
CA LEU A 358 21.58 -14.66 1.01
C LEU A 358 21.43 -13.15 1.18
N GLY A 359 20.40 -12.72 1.93
CA GLY A 359 20.20 -11.32 2.29
C GLY A 359 21.38 -10.76 3.09
N LEU A 360 21.82 -11.47 4.13
CA LEU A 360 22.94 -11.06 4.98
C LEU A 360 24.26 -10.95 4.21
N ILE A 361 24.59 -11.94 3.38
CA ILE A 361 25.79 -11.93 2.53
C ILE A 361 25.72 -10.77 1.53
N SER A 362 24.57 -10.56 0.90
CA SER A 362 24.36 -9.46 -0.04
C SER A 362 24.55 -8.09 0.62
N LEU A 363 24.01 -7.90 1.83
CA LEU A 363 24.18 -6.67 2.61
C LEU A 363 25.62 -6.49 3.06
N ALA A 364 26.29 -7.54 3.55
CA ALA A 364 27.67 -7.50 3.99
C ALA A 364 28.62 -7.11 2.85
N LEU A 365 28.50 -7.74 1.68
CA LEU A 365 29.28 -7.39 0.49
C LEU A 365 29.02 -5.95 0.03
N THR A 366 27.77 -5.50 0.07
CA THR A 366 27.41 -4.10 -0.26
C THR A 366 28.03 -3.12 0.73
N SER A 367 28.05 -3.47 2.03
CA SER A 367 28.60 -2.64 3.11
C SER A 367 30.13 -2.56 3.05
N LEU A 368 30.81 -3.70 2.85
CA LEU A 368 32.27 -3.75 2.68
C LEU A 368 32.71 -2.89 1.49
N LYS A 369 31.97 -2.96 0.39
CA LYS A 369 32.24 -2.14 -0.79
C LYS A 369 31.99 -0.65 -0.55
N ALA A 370 30.94 -0.29 0.17
CA ALA A 370 30.69 1.09 0.57
C ALA A 370 31.82 1.65 1.45
N LEU A 371 32.28 0.88 2.44
CA LEU A 371 33.40 1.23 3.29
C LEU A 371 34.70 1.37 2.50
N TYR A 372 34.99 0.41 1.61
CA TYR A 372 36.15 0.48 0.71
C TYR A 372 36.11 1.75 -0.16
N ASN A 373 34.96 2.07 -0.76
CA ASN A 373 34.80 3.30 -1.55
C ASN A 373 34.98 4.57 -0.71
N ALA A 374 34.50 4.58 0.54
CA ALA A 374 34.70 5.71 1.45
C ALA A 374 36.18 5.95 1.78
N ILE A 375 37.00 4.89 1.81
CA ILE A 375 38.44 4.95 2.08
C ILE A 375 39.25 5.24 0.80
N THR A 376 38.80 4.82 -0.37
CA THR A 376 39.59 4.93 -1.62
C THR A 376 39.26 6.15 -2.46
N THR A 377 38.12 6.81 -2.24
CA THR A 377 37.73 7.98 -3.02
C THR A 377 38.67 9.16 -2.76
N PRO A 378 39.24 9.81 -3.79
CA PRO A 378 40.09 10.99 -3.62
C PRO A 378 39.32 12.16 -3.00
N ALA A 379 39.67 12.54 -1.78
CA ALA A 379 39.10 13.67 -1.05
C ALA A 379 40.10 14.20 -0.02
N ALA A 380 39.92 15.46 0.43
CA ALA A 380 40.69 16.01 1.55
C ALA A 380 40.50 15.15 2.81
N SER A 381 41.52 15.04 3.66
CA SER A 381 41.54 14.13 4.83
C SER A 381 40.31 14.28 5.75
N ILE A 382 39.87 15.51 6.01
CA ILE A 382 38.68 15.79 6.84
C ILE A 382 37.39 15.30 6.15
N ALA A 383 37.24 15.54 4.85
CA ALA A 383 36.08 15.09 4.08
C ALA A 383 36.03 13.56 3.98
N LYS A 384 37.18 12.91 3.93
CA LYS A 384 37.33 11.45 3.94
C LYS A 384 36.88 10.84 5.28
N VAL A 385 37.33 11.42 6.41
CA VAL A 385 36.87 11.00 7.75
C VAL A 385 35.35 11.18 7.87
N GLY A 386 34.81 12.33 7.45
CA GLY A 386 33.36 12.56 7.45
C GLY A 386 32.59 11.56 6.60
N SER A 387 33.10 11.22 5.41
CA SER A 387 32.48 10.20 4.55
C SER A 387 32.53 8.80 5.16
N LEU A 388 33.61 8.45 5.86
CA LEU A 388 33.74 7.17 6.54
C LEU A 388 32.76 7.06 7.70
N VAL A 389 32.72 8.06 8.59
CA VAL A 389 31.79 8.12 9.73
C VAL A 389 30.35 8.05 9.26
N SER A 390 30.00 8.84 8.23
CA SER A 390 28.66 8.78 7.63
C SER A 390 28.36 7.40 7.06
N THR A 391 29.31 6.77 6.37
CA THR A 391 29.11 5.42 5.80
C THR A 391 28.91 4.38 6.90
N MET A 392 29.71 4.42 7.96
CA MET A 392 29.56 3.54 9.12
C MET A 392 28.18 3.69 9.76
N PHE A 393 27.69 4.92 9.97
CA PHE A 393 26.35 5.15 10.50
C PHE A 393 25.26 4.46 9.67
N TYR A 394 25.26 4.63 8.34
CA TYR A 394 24.25 4.00 7.48
C TYR A 394 24.40 2.49 7.37
N VAL A 395 25.63 1.96 7.45
CA VAL A 395 25.86 0.52 7.55
C VAL A 395 25.24 -0.03 8.83
N THR A 396 25.52 0.59 9.98
CA THR A 396 24.93 0.18 11.26
C THR A 396 23.41 0.26 11.23
N ALA A 397 22.83 1.36 10.72
CA ALA A 397 21.39 1.50 10.57
C ALA A 397 20.78 0.42 9.66
N ALA A 398 21.47 0.05 8.58
CA ALA A 398 21.00 -0.98 7.66
C ALA A 398 21.03 -2.38 8.27
N PHE A 399 22.09 -2.75 8.99
CA PHE A 399 22.13 -4.01 9.72
C PHE A 399 21.04 -4.08 10.79
N PHE A 400 20.81 -2.97 11.50
CA PHE A 400 19.76 -2.89 12.50
C PHE A 400 18.35 -3.10 11.89
N ILE A 401 18.01 -2.39 10.82
CA ILE A 401 16.70 -2.54 10.14
C ILE A 401 16.55 -3.93 9.54
N PHE A 402 17.62 -4.46 8.94
CA PHE A 402 17.62 -5.83 8.43
C PHE A 402 17.31 -6.81 9.55
N SER A 403 18.04 -6.76 10.67
CA SER A 403 17.82 -7.64 11.83
C SER A 403 16.41 -7.50 12.41
N ASP A 404 15.91 -6.29 12.64
CA ASP A 404 14.55 -6.06 13.13
C ASP A 404 13.51 -6.68 12.19
N SER A 405 13.68 -6.50 10.88
CA SER A 405 12.76 -7.03 9.87
C SER A 405 12.77 -8.56 9.73
N LEU A 406 13.79 -9.24 10.27
CA LEU A 406 13.80 -10.70 10.34
C LEU A 406 12.72 -11.23 11.29
N VAL A 407 12.32 -10.47 12.32
CA VAL A 407 11.29 -10.91 13.27
C VAL A 407 9.93 -11.16 12.56
N PRO A 408 9.33 -10.17 11.87
CA PRO A 408 8.09 -10.40 11.13
C PRO A 408 8.29 -11.36 9.94
N PHE A 409 9.44 -11.33 9.27
CA PHE A 409 9.69 -12.20 8.11
C PHE A 409 9.79 -13.68 8.51
N SER A 410 10.53 -13.98 9.57
CA SER A 410 10.71 -15.34 10.06
C SER A 410 9.47 -15.91 10.73
N SER A 411 8.49 -15.08 11.12
CA SER A 411 7.23 -15.54 11.70
C SER A 411 6.36 -16.38 10.74
N LEU A 412 6.68 -16.35 9.44
CA LEU A 412 6.00 -17.12 8.41
C LEU A 412 6.19 -18.64 8.56
N HIS A 413 7.29 -19.10 9.19
CA HIS A 413 7.56 -20.53 9.36
C HIS A 413 8.36 -20.81 10.64
N PRO A 414 8.08 -21.90 11.39
CA PRO A 414 8.79 -22.19 12.64
C PRO A 414 10.33 -22.29 12.50
N ALA A 415 10.83 -22.86 11.40
CA ALA A 415 12.27 -22.91 11.13
C ALA A 415 12.90 -21.53 10.86
N GLY A 416 12.10 -20.53 10.47
CA GLY A 416 12.57 -19.15 10.39
C GLY A 416 12.83 -18.58 11.78
N ASN A 417 12.01 -18.93 12.79
CA ASN A 417 12.15 -18.39 14.13
C ASN A 417 13.53 -18.71 14.74
N SER A 418 14.10 -19.89 14.50
CA SER A 418 15.43 -20.25 15.02
C SER A 418 16.57 -19.40 14.43
N THR A 419 16.36 -18.74 13.29
CA THR A 419 17.36 -17.83 12.68
C THR A 419 17.44 -16.47 13.39
N VAL A 420 16.44 -16.13 14.21
CA VAL A 420 16.32 -14.82 14.85
C VAL A 420 16.74 -14.90 16.31
N LEU A 421 17.78 -14.13 16.66
CA LEU A 421 18.28 -14.02 18.03
C LEU A 421 17.19 -13.51 19.00
N PRO A 422 17.09 -14.06 20.24
CA PRO A 422 16.10 -13.61 21.22
C PRO A 422 16.14 -12.10 21.51
N GLN A 423 17.35 -11.51 21.56
CA GLN A 423 17.56 -10.08 21.78
C GLN A 423 16.90 -9.23 20.69
N VAL A 424 16.94 -9.69 19.44
CA VAL A 424 16.31 -8.99 18.31
C VAL A 424 14.79 -9.02 18.45
N ARG A 425 14.20 -10.11 18.95
CA ARG A 425 12.74 -10.18 19.21
C ARG A 425 12.31 -9.25 20.33
N GLN A 426 13.07 -9.20 21.43
CA GLN A 426 12.82 -8.28 22.54
C GLN A 426 12.96 -6.81 22.11
N PHE A 427 13.88 -6.53 21.20
CA PHE A 427 14.02 -5.21 20.64
C PHE A 427 12.83 -4.87 19.73
N HIS A 428 12.47 -5.76 18.83
CA HIS A 428 11.33 -5.58 17.92
C HIS A 428 10.03 -5.30 18.67
N SER A 429 9.76 -5.99 19.78
CA SER A 429 8.55 -5.73 20.58
C SER A 429 8.51 -4.33 21.18
N LYS A 430 9.67 -3.69 21.42
CA LYS A 430 9.75 -2.30 21.90
C LYS A 430 9.53 -1.28 20.80
N VAL A 431 9.87 -1.59 19.55
CA VAL A 431 9.80 -0.64 18.42
C VAL A 431 8.68 -0.93 17.42
N SER A 432 7.97 -2.05 17.54
CA SER A 432 6.93 -2.49 16.60
C SER A 432 5.81 -1.46 16.41
N HIS A 433 5.49 -0.70 17.47
CA HIS A 433 4.51 0.40 17.43
C HIS A 433 4.88 1.54 16.46
N LEU A 434 6.15 1.65 16.05
CA LEU A 434 6.63 2.63 15.07
C LEU A 434 6.45 2.15 13.62
N HIS A 435 6.06 0.89 13.41
CA HIS A 435 5.89 0.29 12.07
C HIS A 435 7.12 0.42 11.16
N LEU A 436 8.33 0.38 11.76
CA LEU A 436 9.60 0.43 11.02
C LEU A 436 9.83 -0.86 10.21
N THR A 437 9.33 -1.99 10.70
CA THR A 437 9.31 -3.27 9.99
C THR A 437 7.99 -3.99 10.25
N ASN A 438 7.40 -4.57 9.21
CA ASN A 438 6.06 -5.16 9.29
C ASN A 438 6.01 -6.56 8.65
N ALA A 439 4.95 -7.31 8.99
CA ALA A 439 4.58 -8.55 8.34
C ALA A 439 3.61 -8.30 7.16
N TYR A 440 3.73 -9.10 6.11
CA TYR A 440 2.96 -8.95 4.87
C TYR A 440 2.28 -10.26 4.48
N GLY A 441 1.08 -10.17 3.87
CA GLY A 441 0.36 -11.35 3.41
C GLY A 441 -1.14 -11.11 3.20
N LEU A 442 -1.51 -10.49 2.07
CA LEU A 442 -2.91 -10.36 1.67
C LEU A 442 -3.43 -11.66 1.04
N PHE A 443 -4.74 -11.88 1.12
CA PHE A 443 -5.45 -13.00 0.45
C PHE A 443 -4.92 -14.40 0.79
N ARG A 444 -4.52 -14.59 2.06
CA ARG A 444 -4.04 -15.89 2.58
C ARG A 444 -4.99 -17.03 2.21
N ARG A 445 -6.30 -16.84 2.41
CA ARG A 445 -7.34 -17.78 1.99
C ARG A 445 -8.23 -17.08 0.97
N MET A 446 -8.64 -17.82 -0.07
CA MET A 446 -9.61 -17.31 -1.01
C MET A 446 -10.97 -17.15 -0.33
N THR A 447 -11.49 -15.94 -0.40
CA THR A 447 -12.83 -15.59 0.08
C THR A 447 -13.79 -15.60 -1.11
N GLY A 448 -15.09 -15.79 -0.85
CA GLY A 448 -16.13 -15.84 -1.88
C GLY A 448 -16.24 -17.15 -2.65
N VAL A 449 -15.69 -18.26 -2.14
CA VAL A 449 -15.95 -19.60 -2.70
C VAL A 449 -17.43 -19.92 -2.51
N GLY A 450 -18.18 -20.01 -3.60
CA GLY A 450 -19.65 -20.18 -3.57
C GLY A 450 -20.45 -18.87 -3.59
N GLY A 451 -19.79 -17.74 -3.81
CA GLY A 451 -20.43 -16.44 -3.98
C GLY A 451 -19.78 -15.36 -3.15
N ARG A 452 -19.67 -14.16 -3.73
CA ARG A 452 -19.07 -13.01 -3.07
C ARG A 452 -20.01 -12.47 -1.99
N PRO A 453 -19.66 -12.51 -0.70
CA PRO A 453 -20.52 -11.97 0.35
C PRO A 453 -20.54 -10.43 0.29
N GLU A 454 -21.74 -9.86 0.37
CA GLU A 454 -21.96 -8.42 0.39
C GLU A 454 -23.05 -8.04 1.39
N VAL A 455 -22.74 -7.07 2.24
CA VAL A 455 -23.69 -6.48 3.20
C VAL A 455 -24.41 -5.32 2.54
N ILE A 456 -25.73 -5.42 2.45
CA ILE A 456 -26.62 -4.40 1.87
C ILE A 456 -27.40 -3.75 3.01
N ILE A 457 -27.22 -2.44 3.19
CA ILE A 457 -27.92 -1.65 4.20
C ILE A 457 -29.19 -1.08 3.59
N GLU A 458 -30.31 -1.24 4.29
CA GLU A 458 -31.63 -0.78 3.85
C GLU A 458 -32.24 0.14 4.89
N GLY A 459 -32.92 1.19 4.44
CA GLY A 459 -33.75 2.07 5.27
C GLY A 459 -35.23 1.89 4.96
N SER A 460 -36.10 2.24 5.91
CA SER A 460 -37.55 2.30 5.72
C SER A 460 -38.21 3.26 6.72
N ASP A 461 -39.39 3.77 6.36
CA ASP A 461 -40.27 4.52 7.25
C ASP A 461 -41.29 3.62 7.99
N ASN A 462 -41.41 2.35 7.60
CA ASN A 462 -42.32 1.36 8.18
C ASN A 462 -41.62 0.00 8.35
N LEU A 463 -41.87 -0.70 9.45
CA LEU A 463 -41.35 -2.04 9.72
C LEU A 463 -41.73 -3.05 8.62
N ASN A 464 -42.92 -2.89 8.03
CA ASN A 464 -43.43 -3.76 6.96
C ASN A 464 -42.88 -3.41 5.56
N GLY A 465 -42.04 -2.38 5.44
CA GLY A 465 -41.52 -1.88 4.17
C GLY A 465 -42.43 -0.86 3.46
N PRO A 466 -42.12 -0.48 2.21
CA PRO A 466 -40.99 -0.97 1.40
C PRO A 466 -39.64 -0.57 2.00
N TRP A 467 -38.66 -1.48 1.89
CA TRP A 467 -37.27 -1.24 2.30
C TRP A 467 -36.46 -0.79 1.08
N HIS A 468 -35.67 0.27 1.24
CA HIS A 468 -34.87 0.85 0.17
C HIS A 468 -33.38 0.79 0.50
N GLU A 469 -32.58 0.36 -0.47
CA GLU A 469 -31.14 0.14 -0.30
C GLU A 469 -30.35 1.46 -0.35
N TYR A 470 -29.38 1.60 0.55
CA TYR A 470 -28.31 2.57 0.40
C TYR A 470 -27.27 2.05 -0.58
N GLN A 471 -27.00 2.80 -1.64
CA GLN A 471 -25.96 2.48 -2.60
C GLN A 471 -24.61 3.08 -2.16
N PHE A 472 -23.54 2.32 -2.38
CA PHE A 472 -22.16 2.76 -2.12
C PHE A 472 -21.49 3.18 -3.43
N LEU A 473 -20.40 3.95 -3.35
CA LEU A 473 -19.78 4.57 -4.52
C LEU A 473 -19.00 3.58 -5.38
N TYR A 474 -18.28 2.64 -4.76
CA TYR A 474 -17.23 1.88 -5.44
C TYR A 474 -17.30 0.36 -5.21
N LYS A 475 -18.06 -0.13 -4.21
CA LYS A 475 -18.31 -1.57 -4.02
C LYS A 475 -19.53 -2.08 -4.79
N PRO A 476 -19.64 -3.40 -5.06
CA PRO A 476 -20.85 -4.00 -5.64
C PRO A 476 -22.09 -3.72 -4.81
N GLY A 477 -23.18 -3.34 -5.47
CA GLY A 477 -24.47 -3.05 -4.82
C GLY A 477 -25.57 -3.24 -5.85
N ASN A 478 -25.85 -2.19 -6.61
CA ASN A 478 -26.73 -2.26 -7.77
C ASN A 478 -26.22 -3.29 -8.80
N VAL A 479 -27.05 -4.29 -9.09
CA VAL A 479 -26.74 -5.40 -10.00
C VAL A 479 -26.54 -4.98 -11.45
N ASN A 480 -27.05 -3.82 -11.84
CA ASN A 480 -26.97 -3.30 -13.21
C ASN A 480 -25.69 -2.52 -13.51
N ASN A 481 -24.84 -2.29 -12.51
CA ASN A 481 -23.63 -1.48 -12.68
C ASN A 481 -22.37 -2.35 -12.66
N SER A 482 -21.49 -2.12 -13.64
CA SER A 482 -20.06 -2.48 -13.49
C SER A 482 -19.41 -1.56 -12.46
N LEU A 483 -18.30 -1.99 -11.87
CA LEU A 483 -17.53 -1.15 -10.97
C LEU A 483 -16.52 -0.28 -11.71
N PRO A 484 -16.23 0.95 -11.22
CA PRO A 484 -15.29 1.85 -11.88
C PRO A 484 -13.82 1.48 -11.64
N PHE A 485 -12.92 2.13 -12.38
CA PHE A 485 -11.51 2.20 -12.03
C PHE A 485 -11.28 3.36 -11.05
N VAL A 486 -10.80 3.05 -9.84
CA VAL A 486 -10.73 3.94 -8.67
C VAL A 486 -9.29 4.27 -8.30
N ALA A 487 -8.34 3.39 -8.60
CA ALA A 487 -6.93 3.61 -8.27
C ALA A 487 -6.44 4.96 -8.85
N PRO A 488 -5.70 5.78 -8.09
CA PRO A 488 -5.05 5.47 -6.81
C PRO A 488 -5.86 5.83 -5.55
N HIS A 489 -7.13 6.23 -5.67
CA HIS A 489 -7.98 6.52 -4.52
C HIS A 489 -8.23 5.25 -3.68
N GLN A 490 -8.25 5.40 -2.35
CA GLN A 490 -8.59 4.34 -1.40
C GLN A 490 -9.93 4.65 -0.73
N PRO A 491 -11.05 4.11 -1.22
CA PRO A 491 -12.35 4.29 -0.57
C PRO A 491 -12.43 3.41 0.67
N ARG A 492 -12.13 3.99 1.85
CA ARG A 492 -11.91 3.24 3.08
C ARG A 492 -13.19 2.61 3.61
N LEU A 493 -14.35 3.25 3.40
CA LEU A 493 -15.65 2.70 3.80
C LEU A 493 -16.04 1.48 2.96
N ASP A 494 -16.07 1.62 1.62
CA ASP A 494 -16.36 0.53 0.68
C ASP A 494 -15.44 -0.67 0.90
N TRP A 495 -14.15 -0.41 1.13
CA TRP A 495 -13.17 -1.45 1.43
C TRP A 495 -13.50 -2.17 2.75
N GLN A 496 -13.88 -1.44 3.80
CA GLN A 496 -14.23 -2.07 5.07
C GLN A 496 -15.56 -2.83 5.04
N MET A 497 -16.51 -2.41 4.21
CA MET A 497 -17.76 -3.16 4.01
C MET A 497 -17.50 -4.58 3.49
N TRP A 498 -16.51 -4.75 2.61
CA TRP A 498 -16.09 -6.07 2.14
C TRP A 498 -15.53 -6.95 3.27
N PHE A 499 -14.68 -6.39 4.14
CA PHE A 499 -14.16 -7.14 5.30
C PHE A 499 -15.29 -7.47 6.29
N ALA A 500 -16.22 -6.55 6.51
CA ALA A 500 -17.37 -6.79 7.36
C ALA A 500 -18.22 -7.97 6.88
N ALA A 501 -18.43 -8.09 5.56
CA ALA A 501 -19.19 -9.18 4.96
C ALA A 501 -18.60 -10.59 5.20
N LEU A 502 -17.33 -10.70 5.57
CA LEU A 502 -16.67 -11.97 5.89
C LEU A 502 -16.88 -12.44 7.34
N GLY A 503 -17.43 -11.59 8.20
CA GLY A 503 -17.66 -11.86 9.61
C GLY A 503 -19.06 -11.46 10.05
N THR A 504 -19.23 -11.18 11.35
CA THR A 504 -20.51 -10.71 11.90
C THR A 504 -20.45 -9.24 12.26
N TYR A 505 -21.61 -8.59 12.42
CA TYR A 505 -21.65 -7.18 12.81
C TYR A 505 -21.07 -6.94 14.22
N HIS A 506 -21.11 -7.94 15.12
CA HIS A 506 -20.48 -7.88 16.44
C HIS A 506 -18.95 -7.73 16.38
N GLN A 507 -18.32 -8.31 15.35
CA GLN A 507 -16.88 -8.15 15.10
C GLN A 507 -16.54 -6.81 14.45
N ASN A 508 -17.55 -6.08 13.97
CA ASN A 508 -17.44 -4.84 13.19
C ASN A 508 -18.21 -3.70 13.89
N PRO A 509 -17.76 -3.27 15.09
CA PRO A 509 -18.51 -2.34 15.94
C PRO A 509 -18.78 -0.97 15.30
N TRP A 510 -17.95 -0.58 14.32
CA TRP A 510 -18.12 0.64 13.54
C TRP A 510 -19.43 0.68 12.72
N LEU A 511 -20.01 -0.48 12.40
CA LEU A 511 -21.30 -0.58 11.70
C LEU A 511 -22.47 -0.04 12.54
N MET A 512 -22.40 -0.17 13.87
CA MET A 512 -23.44 0.37 14.75
C MET A 512 -23.46 1.90 14.69
N SER A 513 -22.26 2.50 14.66
CA SER A 513 -22.13 3.94 14.43
C SER A 513 -22.61 4.31 13.03
N LEU A 514 -22.22 3.58 11.98
CA LEU A 514 -22.72 3.83 10.62
C LEU A 514 -24.25 3.80 10.57
N ALA A 515 -24.90 2.77 11.12
CA ALA A 515 -26.35 2.65 11.16
C ALA A 515 -27.01 3.85 11.87
N TYR A 516 -26.48 4.24 13.04
CA TYR A 516 -26.94 5.42 13.77
C TYR A 516 -26.78 6.71 12.95
N ARG A 517 -25.66 6.87 12.24
CA ARG A 517 -25.40 8.06 11.41
C ARG A 517 -26.34 8.13 10.20
N LEU A 518 -26.69 7.00 9.61
CA LEU A 518 -27.71 6.90 8.54
C LEU A 518 -29.12 7.22 9.05
N LEU A 519 -29.51 6.69 10.22
CA LEU A 519 -30.77 7.02 10.90
C LEU A 519 -30.92 8.51 11.26
N ASN A 520 -29.81 9.26 11.26
CA ASN A 520 -29.79 10.69 11.52
C ASN A 520 -29.46 11.54 10.29
N ASN A 521 -29.37 10.93 9.09
CA ASN A 521 -29.02 11.58 7.83
C ASN A 521 -27.74 12.45 7.93
N GLN A 522 -26.72 11.95 8.63
CA GLN A 522 -25.52 12.74 8.94
C GLN A 522 -24.75 13.06 7.65
N PRO A 523 -24.66 14.33 7.24
CA PRO A 523 -24.19 14.68 5.91
C PRO A 523 -22.77 14.19 5.67
N GLU A 524 -21.86 14.36 6.63
CA GLU A 524 -20.46 13.95 6.51
C GLU A 524 -20.32 12.44 6.22
N VAL A 525 -21.18 11.60 6.80
CA VAL A 525 -21.20 10.16 6.54
C VAL A 525 -21.86 9.86 5.20
N LEU A 526 -22.94 10.56 4.85
CA LEU A 526 -23.60 10.39 3.55
C LEU A 526 -22.67 10.75 2.38
N SER A 527 -21.65 11.60 2.56
CA SER A 527 -20.65 11.86 1.50
C SER A 527 -19.73 10.67 1.19
N LEU A 528 -19.71 9.64 2.04
CA LEU A 528 -18.95 8.41 1.79
C LEU A 528 -19.74 7.36 1.00
N ILE A 529 -21.02 7.62 0.71
CA ILE A 529 -21.90 6.72 -0.04
C ILE A 529 -22.51 7.45 -1.25
N ASP A 530 -23.24 6.73 -2.10
CA ASP A 530 -23.84 7.31 -3.29
C ASP A 530 -25.06 8.20 -2.92
N ARG A 531 -24.80 9.49 -2.79
CA ARG A 531 -25.84 10.50 -2.51
C ARG A 531 -26.81 10.68 -3.68
N ALA A 532 -26.38 10.50 -4.92
CA ALA A 532 -27.22 10.76 -6.09
C ALA A 532 -28.42 9.80 -6.12
N HIS A 533 -28.20 8.56 -5.68
CA HIS A 533 -29.23 7.53 -5.60
C HIS A 533 -29.71 7.24 -4.16
N ASN A 534 -29.45 8.15 -3.20
CA ASN A 534 -29.89 7.96 -1.83
C ASN A 534 -31.42 8.18 -1.70
N PRO A 535 -32.20 7.14 -1.32
CA PRO A 535 -33.65 7.24 -1.20
C PRO A 535 -34.12 8.13 -0.03
N PHE A 536 -33.23 8.48 0.90
CA PHE A 536 -33.55 9.24 2.13
C PHE A 536 -32.92 10.65 2.16
N ASN A 537 -32.66 11.24 0.98
CA ASN A 537 -32.06 12.58 0.90
C ASN A 537 -32.92 13.68 1.55
N ALA A 538 -34.26 13.61 1.43
CA ALA A 538 -35.16 14.63 1.97
C ALA A 538 -35.42 14.48 3.48
N ARG A 539 -35.49 13.24 3.97
CA ARG A 539 -35.73 12.92 5.39
C ARG A 539 -35.02 11.61 5.77
N PRO A 540 -34.45 11.50 6.99
CA PRO A 540 -33.88 10.24 7.47
C PRO A 540 -34.95 9.13 7.51
N PRO A 541 -34.55 7.86 7.31
CA PRO A 541 -35.44 6.74 7.56
C PRO A 541 -35.73 6.59 9.06
N LYS A 542 -36.89 6.02 9.40
CA LYS A 542 -37.22 5.66 10.80
C LYS A 542 -36.49 4.39 11.26
N TYR A 543 -36.21 3.49 10.33
CA TYR A 543 -35.63 2.18 10.59
C TYR A 543 -34.50 1.88 9.61
N VAL A 544 -33.46 1.22 10.08
CA VAL A 544 -32.35 0.71 9.26
C VAL A 544 -32.10 -0.75 9.61
N ARG A 545 -31.85 -1.59 8.60
CA ARG A 545 -31.43 -2.98 8.76
C ARG A 545 -30.32 -3.30 7.76
N ALA A 546 -29.69 -4.47 7.89
CA ALA A 546 -28.80 -4.97 6.86
C ALA A 546 -29.03 -6.45 6.56
N ASN A 547 -28.90 -6.79 5.29
CA ASN A 547 -29.01 -8.15 4.78
C ASN A 547 -27.68 -8.57 4.17
N LEU A 548 -27.35 -9.86 4.31
CA LEU A 548 -26.21 -10.48 3.64
C LEU A 548 -26.69 -11.14 2.35
N TYR A 549 -25.97 -10.86 1.26
CA TYR A 549 -26.19 -11.46 -0.04
C TYR A 549 -24.93 -12.14 -0.53
N HIS A 550 -25.08 -13.16 -1.37
CA HIS A 550 -24.01 -13.63 -2.25
C HIS A 550 -24.22 -13.03 -3.63
N TYR A 551 -23.18 -12.41 -4.16
CA TYR A 551 -23.13 -11.86 -5.49
C TYR A 551 -22.31 -12.78 -6.41
N HIS A 552 -22.75 -12.87 -7.65
CA HIS A 552 -22.04 -13.54 -8.74
C HIS A 552 -22.05 -12.66 -9.98
N TYR A 553 -21.04 -12.78 -10.82
CA TYR A 553 -21.10 -12.21 -12.15
C TYR A 553 -22.17 -12.91 -13.00
N VAL A 554 -22.88 -12.13 -13.80
CA VAL A 554 -23.84 -12.67 -14.77
C VAL A 554 -23.12 -13.59 -15.76
N PRO A 555 -23.57 -14.84 -15.93
CA PRO A 555 -22.94 -15.81 -16.81
C PRO A 555 -22.64 -15.27 -18.21
N TRP A 556 -21.51 -15.69 -18.79
CA TRP A 556 -21.01 -15.19 -20.07
C TRP A 556 -22.00 -15.30 -21.25
N ASN A 557 -22.88 -16.30 -21.24
CA ASN A 557 -23.94 -16.47 -22.24
C ASN A 557 -25.03 -15.37 -22.16
N GLN A 558 -25.15 -14.68 -21.02
CA GLN A 558 -26.09 -13.60 -20.76
C GLN A 558 -25.40 -12.21 -20.73
N ARG A 559 -24.16 -12.11 -21.21
CA ARG A 559 -23.37 -10.86 -21.23
C ARG A 559 -23.99 -9.70 -22.03
N ALA A 560 -24.96 -9.99 -22.91
CA ALA A 560 -25.71 -8.99 -23.66
C ALA A 560 -26.80 -8.30 -22.81
N SER A 561 -27.11 -8.85 -21.63
CA SER A 561 -28.00 -8.20 -20.67
C SER A 561 -27.37 -6.91 -20.12
N LYS A 562 -28.20 -5.96 -19.67
CA LYS A 562 -27.72 -4.74 -18.99
C LYS A 562 -27.26 -5.01 -17.55
N THR A 563 -27.27 -6.26 -17.10
CA THR A 563 -26.99 -6.67 -15.74
C THR A 563 -25.58 -7.25 -15.64
N TRP A 564 -24.83 -6.85 -14.62
CA TRP A 564 -23.46 -7.29 -14.39
C TRP A 564 -23.37 -8.34 -13.29
N TRP A 565 -24.28 -8.28 -12.32
CA TRP A 565 -24.31 -9.17 -11.17
C TRP A 565 -25.65 -9.88 -11.03
N THR A 566 -25.63 -11.12 -10.57
CA THR A 566 -26.78 -11.75 -9.91
C THR A 566 -26.51 -11.77 -8.41
N ARG A 567 -27.58 -11.81 -7.61
CA ARG A 567 -27.44 -11.94 -6.15
C ARG A 567 -28.52 -12.81 -5.56
N GLU A 568 -28.17 -13.52 -4.50
CA GLU A 568 -29.08 -14.30 -3.68
C GLU A 568 -29.01 -13.85 -2.23
N LYS A 569 -30.15 -13.76 -1.56
CA LYS A 569 -30.20 -13.37 -0.15
C LYS A 569 -29.79 -14.57 0.69
N VAL A 570 -28.74 -14.41 1.50
CA VAL A 570 -28.27 -15.44 2.44
C VAL A 570 -29.04 -15.35 3.75
N GLY A 571 -29.20 -14.13 4.27
CA GLY A 571 -29.87 -13.92 5.56
C GLY A 571 -29.85 -12.48 6.01
N GLU A 572 -30.36 -12.23 7.21
CA GLU A 572 -30.21 -10.96 7.90
C GLU A 572 -28.80 -10.86 8.48
N TYR A 573 -28.15 -9.69 8.32
CA TYR A 573 -26.81 -9.45 8.81
C TYR A 573 -26.81 -8.74 10.17
N PHE A 574 -27.64 -7.71 10.33
CA PHE A 574 -27.94 -7.09 11.63
C PHE A 574 -29.43 -6.71 11.72
N PRO A 575 -30.03 -6.73 12.93
CA PRO A 575 -31.46 -6.53 13.12
C PRO A 575 -31.92 -5.11 12.79
N VAL A 576 -33.24 -4.90 12.75
CA VAL A 576 -33.80 -3.56 12.59
C VAL A 576 -33.43 -2.67 13.77
N PHE A 577 -32.75 -1.56 13.48
CA PHE A 577 -32.49 -0.47 14.43
C PHE A 577 -33.39 0.72 14.14
N SER A 578 -33.88 1.36 15.19
CA SER A 578 -34.50 2.69 15.14
C SER A 578 -33.57 3.72 15.79
N LYS A 579 -33.81 5.00 15.49
CA LYS A 579 -33.01 6.11 16.04
C LYS A 579 -32.97 6.12 17.57
N ASP A 580 -34.09 5.79 18.19
CA ASP A 580 -34.28 5.84 19.65
C ASP A 580 -34.04 4.48 20.32
N HIS A 581 -33.42 3.52 19.63
CA HIS A 581 -33.14 2.19 20.16
C HIS A 581 -32.15 2.26 21.34
N PRO A 582 -32.58 2.03 22.59
CA PRO A 582 -31.73 2.31 23.77
C PRO A 582 -30.41 1.53 23.80
N PRO A 583 -30.38 0.21 23.50
CA PRO A 583 -29.10 -0.52 23.48
C PRO A 583 -28.08 0.03 22.48
N LEU A 584 -28.55 0.60 21.36
CA LEU A 584 -27.66 1.22 20.37
C LEU A 584 -27.09 2.54 20.90
N LEU A 585 -27.93 3.38 21.52
CA LEU A 585 -27.50 4.65 22.11
C LEU A 585 -26.54 4.43 23.29
N ASP A 586 -26.83 3.48 24.17
CA ASP A 586 -25.97 3.12 25.31
C ASP A 586 -24.61 2.62 24.81
N TYR A 587 -24.61 1.76 23.79
CA TYR A 587 -23.39 1.24 23.18
C TYR A 587 -22.51 2.38 22.63
N LEU A 588 -23.09 3.28 21.83
CA LEU A 588 -22.35 4.39 21.22
C LEU A 588 -21.89 5.44 22.25
N THR A 589 -22.65 5.62 23.33
CA THR A 589 -22.28 6.49 24.46
C THR A 589 -21.10 5.92 25.24
N ASN A 590 -21.12 4.61 25.52
CA ASN A 590 -20.01 3.91 26.18
C ASN A 590 -18.71 3.96 25.34
N MET A 591 -18.82 3.99 24.01
CA MET A 591 -17.69 4.22 23.09
C MET A 591 -17.26 5.69 22.98
N ASN A 592 -17.88 6.61 23.73
CA ASN A 592 -17.67 8.06 23.67
C ASN A 592 -17.95 8.70 22.29
N ILE A 593 -18.74 8.04 21.44
CA ILE A 593 -19.10 8.54 20.10
C ILE A 593 -20.14 9.66 20.19
N LEU A 594 -21.12 9.53 21.10
CA LEU A 594 -22.24 10.49 21.26
C LEU A 594 -21.99 11.60 22.30
N SER A 595 -20.81 11.65 22.92
CA SER A 595 -20.52 12.62 24.00
C SER A 595 -20.66 14.09 23.54
N PRO A 596 -21.26 14.98 24.37
CA PRO A 596 -21.47 16.39 24.03
C PRO A 596 -20.16 17.17 23.87
N ARG A 597 -20.20 18.25 23.09
CA ARG A 597 -19.00 18.92 22.57
C ARG A 597 -19.03 20.44 22.77
N LYS A 598 -17.88 21.01 23.16
CA LYS A 598 -17.56 22.43 22.95
C LYS A 598 -16.49 22.53 21.85
N SER A 599 -16.75 23.30 20.80
CA SER A 599 -15.72 23.61 19.81
C SER A 599 -14.76 24.63 20.39
N THR A 600 -13.47 24.36 20.30
CA THR A 600 -12.39 25.25 20.75
C THR A 600 -11.72 25.99 19.59
N VAL A 601 -12.30 25.91 18.39
CA VAL A 601 -11.65 26.37 17.15
C VAL A 601 -12.00 27.81 16.85
N SER A 602 -10.98 28.59 16.51
CA SER A 602 -11.16 29.97 16.03
C SER A 602 -12.11 30.00 14.81
N PRO A 603 -13.15 30.86 14.81
CA PRO A 603 -14.10 30.96 13.70
C PRO A 603 -13.43 31.24 12.34
N VAL A 604 -12.32 32.00 12.35
CA VAL A 604 -11.58 32.35 11.13
C VAL A 604 -10.89 31.13 10.54
N ILE A 605 -10.15 30.38 11.36
CA ILE A 605 -9.44 29.17 10.91
C ILE A 605 -10.43 28.12 10.44
N LYS A 606 -11.52 27.95 11.19
CA LYS A 606 -12.65 27.10 10.81
C LYS A 606 -13.17 27.46 9.41
N GLY A 607 -13.47 28.74 9.17
CA GLY A 607 -13.97 29.21 7.87
C GLY A 607 -13.02 28.91 6.70
N ILE A 608 -11.70 29.09 6.90
CA ILE A 608 -10.69 28.79 5.87
C ILE A 608 -10.66 27.28 5.57
N LEU A 609 -10.60 26.44 6.59
CA LEU A 609 -10.54 24.99 6.42
C LEU A 609 -11.84 24.44 5.81
N ASP A 610 -13.00 24.93 6.23
CA ASP A 610 -14.30 24.56 5.67
C ASP A 610 -14.40 24.94 4.18
N GLN A 611 -13.88 26.11 3.78
CA GLN A 611 -13.82 26.53 2.36
C GLN A 611 -12.88 25.63 1.53
N LEU A 612 -11.70 25.31 2.05
CA LEU A 612 -10.77 24.39 1.39
C LEU A 612 -11.39 23.00 1.23
N ARG A 613 -12.04 22.50 2.28
CA ARG A 613 -12.78 21.24 2.25
C ARG A 613 -13.85 21.27 1.17
N ALA A 614 -14.69 22.31 1.15
CA ALA A 614 -15.72 22.48 0.13
C ALA A 614 -15.16 22.54 -1.30
N ALA A 615 -13.97 23.11 -1.50
CA ALA A 615 -13.31 23.12 -2.81
C ALA A 615 -12.87 21.70 -3.25
N PHE A 616 -12.28 20.92 -2.33
CA PHE A 616 -11.82 19.56 -2.62
C PHE A 616 -12.98 18.59 -2.85
N THR A 617 -14.07 18.70 -2.08
CA THR A 617 -15.22 17.80 -2.17
C THR A 617 -16.14 18.06 -3.36
N LYS A 618 -15.91 19.14 -4.14
CA LYS A 618 -16.65 19.40 -5.39
C LYS A 618 -16.25 18.48 -6.54
N VAL A 619 -15.07 17.88 -6.46
CA VAL A 619 -14.52 17.01 -7.51
C VAL A 619 -14.54 15.58 -7.00
N ASP A 620 -14.91 14.63 -7.86
CA ASP A 620 -14.79 13.20 -7.55
C ASP A 620 -13.35 12.89 -7.09
N PRO A 621 -13.16 12.12 -6.01
CA PRO A 621 -11.83 11.82 -5.48
C PRO A 621 -10.86 11.25 -6.52
N CYS A 622 -11.32 10.36 -7.41
CA CYS A 622 -10.44 9.75 -8.42
C CYS A 622 -9.96 10.81 -9.40
N LEU A 623 -10.88 11.65 -9.91
CA LEU A 623 -10.54 12.76 -10.79
C LEU A 623 -9.62 13.77 -10.11
N LEU A 624 -9.84 14.06 -8.83
CA LEU A 624 -8.99 14.96 -8.05
C LEU A 624 -7.54 14.45 -7.99
N LEU A 625 -7.34 13.18 -7.61
CA LEU A 625 -5.99 12.60 -7.52
C LEU A 625 -5.26 12.61 -8.87
N TRP A 626 -5.95 12.23 -9.95
CA TRP A 626 -5.36 12.26 -11.29
C TRP A 626 -5.11 13.68 -11.78
N SER A 627 -5.96 14.65 -11.44
CA SER A 627 -5.78 16.07 -11.81
C SER A 627 -4.56 16.69 -11.13
N ILE A 628 -4.32 16.38 -9.86
CA ILE A 628 -3.13 16.86 -9.16
C ILE A 628 -1.86 16.21 -9.76
N LEU A 629 -1.91 14.92 -10.09
CA LEU A 629 -0.78 14.24 -10.74
C LEU A 629 -0.46 14.88 -12.11
N THR A 630 -1.48 15.06 -12.96
CA THR A 630 -1.30 15.63 -14.30
C THR A 630 -0.82 17.08 -14.23
N ALA A 631 -1.32 17.87 -13.28
CA ALA A 631 -0.83 19.23 -13.03
C ALA A 631 0.67 19.24 -12.65
N GLY A 632 1.10 18.36 -11.75
CA GLY A 632 2.52 18.28 -11.39
C GLY A 632 3.41 17.79 -12.54
N CYS A 633 2.94 16.83 -13.33
CA CYS A 633 3.61 16.41 -14.57
C CYS A 633 3.75 17.58 -15.56
N ALA A 634 2.68 18.35 -15.78
CA ALA A 634 2.71 19.53 -16.64
C ALA A 634 3.72 20.58 -16.15
N ILE A 635 3.77 20.84 -14.83
CA ILE A 635 4.76 21.75 -14.23
C ILE A 635 6.19 21.26 -14.50
N ILE A 636 6.46 19.96 -14.33
CA ILE A 636 7.79 19.38 -14.60
C ILE A 636 8.19 19.53 -16.07
N ILE A 637 7.24 19.31 -17.00
CA ILE A 637 7.47 19.44 -18.43
C ILE A 637 7.74 20.91 -18.81
N VAL A 638 6.94 21.85 -18.30
CA VAL A 638 7.04 23.29 -18.60
C VAL A 638 8.31 23.90 -18.01
N GLN A 639 8.71 23.51 -16.80
CA GLN A 639 9.98 23.97 -16.21
C GLN A 639 11.21 23.51 -17.01
N GLY A 640 11.03 22.57 -17.93
CA GLY A 640 12.09 21.92 -18.70
C GLY A 640 13.02 21.09 -17.80
N PRO A 641 13.87 20.23 -18.38
CA PRO A 641 15.05 19.78 -17.66
C PRO A 641 15.86 21.04 -17.36
N THR A 642 15.91 21.48 -16.10
CA THR A 642 16.66 22.66 -15.62
C THR A 642 17.84 22.92 -16.53
N ALA A 643 17.73 23.98 -17.34
CA ALA A 643 18.66 24.27 -18.42
C ALA A 643 20.10 24.06 -17.94
N SER A 644 20.82 23.15 -18.58
CA SER A 644 22.27 23.27 -18.60
C SER A 644 22.57 24.67 -19.12
N PRO A 645 23.46 25.46 -18.50
CA PRO A 645 23.87 26.71 -19.11
C PRO A 645 24.51 26.36 -20.44
N SER A 646 23.75 26.60 -21.51
CA SER A 646 24.22 26.53 -22.89
C SER A 646 25.41 27.47 -22.97
N ALA A 647 26.46 27.00 -23.65
CA ALA A 647 27.64 27.79 -23.91
C ALA A 647 27.21 29.14 -24.51
N ARG A 648 27.63 30.25 -23.90
CA ARG A 648 27.68 31.53 -24.60
C ARG A 648 28.43 31.28 -25.91
N PRO A 649 27.90 31.71 -27.07
CA PRO A 649 28.68 31.66 -28.29
C PRO A 649 29.89 32.58 -28.08
N LYS A 650 31.09 32.04 -28.27
CA LYS A 650 32.29 32.88 -28.44
C LYS A 650 32.06 33.68 -29.73
N LYS A 651 31.82 34.98 -29.57
CA LYS A 651 32.21 35.96 -30.58
C LYS A 651 33.60 36.45 -30.19
#